data_AF-A0A3C1RN42-F1
#
_entry.id   AF-A0A3C1RN42-F1
#
_cell.length_a   1.000
_cell.length_b   1.000
_cell.length_c   1.000
_cell.angle_alpha   90.00
_cell.angle_beta   90.00
_cell.angle_gamma   90.00
#
_symmetry.space_group_name_H-M   'P 1'
#
loop_
_entity.id
_entity.type
_entity.pdbx_description
1 polymer ?
#
loop_
_entity_poly.entity_id
_entity_poly.type
_entity_poly.pdbx_seq_one_letter_code
_entity_poly.pdbx_strand_id
1 'polypeptide(L)'
;MTTSIFDFTSLQSYSLGNVASPEELIIHDFNGDTFPDILTTHSWKTDLFENKISDPQINLLLNKGDGTFQAPQSFPLGDGMVRIIGGVSPYQDNSPIGTIVTDLNGNGRPDIISGNHVVYMDQVTVLLDNGIGSFKPPLYFLSGSIDSYDSPTSLVAEDFDLDGDIDIISTNLGSASSGNISLLSNDGQGNLTYQKILTEFPKGLGYPGNIKLGDVNGDGKKDLVFLKTVFNYDSFSLESSQVLWMSNEGGGNFGSPIAISSSVNFQEFLVTDVNGDDTSEIIIPTSDSPYNSLNNLSVFYKNNTGGFTEKLYPNQLAGTVKAIDIDSDGDIDIVGSQQFAANQGDGNFAPPVDLGGKEADGYMDEIYDLNKDGKLDIVGLDGDEVVVALNTIDTLPPVANSFTPADNATSVSKNSNLVVTFNEDIQIGTGSITLNKASDNTVIATNVLVNGNQLSIDPIIDLADNSNYYVEIANGAISDIAGNAYAGITGGEAWNFQTIVPSDSTPPGVSSFSPVDNATKVAVSANLVVNFNESIKKGSTGNIIIKKLADNSVVETIGVTSGKATVSGNKLTINPTKNLLPNTDYYVEIGNGAIKDLAGNSYTGITGKTAWNFKSIDSTPPKVSSFSPVDNATKVAVTANFVVNFNESIKKGSTGNIIIKKLADNSVVETIGVTSGKATVSGNKLTINPTKNLLPNTDYYVEIGNGAIKDLAGNNYAGITGKTAWNFKSITATSGADKIIGTANADIIDGLAGNDTITGLGGNDKLTGGDGADRLDGSAGNDTLIGGGGNDTFLVNAGNDRLTGGAGADKFTYNTKAVFKATAVGVDTITDFVISQNDKIVLDKTTFAKIASSKGTGFSINAEFAKVNTDAKAAISGADIVYNTATGALFYNQNGTASGFGTGGKFAILSNKPGLTENQFIIQA
;
A
#
# COMPACT_ATOMS: atom_id res chain seq x y z
N MET A 1 -36.81 12.21 -15.25
CA MET A 1 -37.31 11.84 -13.92
C MET A 1 -36.16 11.15 -13.22
N THR A 2 -35.43 11.89 -12.40
CA THR A 2 -34.39 11.34 -11.53
C THR A 2 -34.78 11.79 -10.14
N THR A 3 -35.63 10.99 -9.51
CA THR A 3 -36.16 11.21 -8.17
C THR A 3 -36.37 9.81 -7.62
N SER A 4 -35.68 9.47 -6.53
CA SER A 4 -36.08 8.30 -5.76
C SER A 4 -37.51 8.58 -5.31
N ILE A 5 -38.49 7.87 -5.89
CA ILE A 5 -39.92 7.97 -5.51
C ILE A 5 -40.09 7.69 -4.01
N PHE A 6 -39.12 6.96 -3.47
CA PHE A 6 -39.06 6.57 -2.09
C PHE A 6 -37.90 7.26 -1.37
N ASP A 7 -38.23 8.12 -0.40
CA ASP A 7 -37.28 8.64 0.58
C ASP A 7 -37.68 8.10 1.96
N PHE A 8 -37.17 6.91 2.29
CA PHE A 8 -37.50 6.25 3.56
C PHE A 8 -36.74 6.91 4.70
N THR A 9 -37.47 7.60 5.56
CA THR A 9 -36.90 8.33 6.70
C THR A 9 -36.92 7.51 7.99
N SER A 10 -37.68 6.42 8.02
CA SER A 10 -37.80 5.54 9.19
C SER A 10 -37.93 4.08 8.80
N LEU A 11 -37.12 3.23 9.45
CA LEU A 11 -37.16 1.78 9.36
C LEU A 11 -37.62 1.22 10.71
N GLN A 12 -38.59 0.34 10.70
CA GLN A 12 -39.16 -0.30 11.88
C GLN A 12 -39.11 -1.81 11.69
N SER A 13 -38.74 -2.56 12.72
CA SER A 13 -38.78 -4.02 12.68
C SER A 13 -39.64 -4.59 13.80
N TYR A 14 -40.39 -5.63 13.46
CA TYR A 14 -41.34 -6.30 14.33
C TYR A 14 -41.01 -7.78 14.38
N SER A 15 -40.41 -8.23 15.49
CA SER A 15 -40.08 -9.64 15.68
C SER A 15 -41.34 -10.50 15.79
N LEU A 16 -41.41 -11.52 14.95
CA LEU A 16 -42.47 -12.54 14.91
C LEU A 16 -42.22 -13.66 15.94
N GLY A 17 -41.16 -13.54 16.75
CA GLY A 17 -40.73 -14.52 17.76
C GLY A 17 -39.88 -15.65 17.16
N ASN A 18 -39.66 -16.73 17.91
CA ASN A 18 -38.87 -17.89 17.48
C ASN A 18 -39.60 -18.77 16.45
N VAL A 19 -40.07 -18.19 15.36
CA VAL A 19 -40.78 -18.88 14.26
C VAL A 19 -39.81 -19.26 13.14
N ALA A 20 -40.23 -20.18 12.26
CA ALA A 20 -39.52 -20.40 11.00
C ALA A 20 -39.73 -19.18 10.09
N SER A 21 -38.87 -19.01 9.09
CA SER A 21 -38.98 -17.92 8.13
C SER A 21 -40.40 -17.84 7.55
N PRO A 22 -41.04 -16.67 7.55
CA PRO A 22 -42.37 -16.50 6.98
C PRO A 22 -42.38 -16.88 5.50
N GLU A 23 -43.48 -17.48 5.04
CA GLU A 23 -43.63 -17.95 3.66
C GLU A 23 -44.44 -16.98 2.78
N GLU A 24 -45.41 -16.27 3.37
CA GLU A 24 -46.28 -15.33 2.66
C GLU A 24 -46.52 -14.09 3.51
N LEU A 25 -46.67 -12.93 2.85
CA LEU A 25 -47.03 -11.64 3.43
C LEU A 25 -48.26 -11.10 2.70
N ILE A 26 -49.29 -10.71 3.46
CA ILE A 26 -50.55 -10.17 2.94
C ILE A 26 -50.88 -8.86 3.66
N ILE A 27 -51.27 -7.84 2.90
CA ILE A 27 -51.73 -6.55 3.43
C ILE A 27 -53.24 -6.43 3.23
N HIS A 28 -53.98 -6.24 4.32
CA HIS A 28 -55.44 -6.04 4.29
C HIS A 28 -55.90 -5.35 5.59
N ASP A 29 -57.00 -4.60 5.58
CA ASP A 29 -57.63 -4.10 6.82
C ASP A 29 -58.39 -5.23 7.53
N PHE A 30 -57.86 -5.78 8.62
CA PHE A 30 -58.47 -6.88 9.37
C PHE A 30 -59.32 -6.41 10.55
N ASN A 31 -59.22 -5.14 10.94
CA ASN A 31 -59.88 -4.62 12.13
C ASN A 31 -61.04 -3.64 11.82
N GLY A 32 -61.12 -3.17 10.58
CA GLY A 32 -62.15 -2.28 10.05
C GLY A 32 -61.90 -0.79 10.30
N ASP A 33 -60.68 -0.40 10.70
CA ASP A 33 -60.29 1.00 10.89
C ASP A 33 -59.84 1.69 9.60
N THR A 34 -59.93 0.96 8.47
CA THR A 34 -59.53 1.33 7.12
C THR A 34 -58.02 1.34 6.91
N PHE A 35 -57.18 1.27 7.94
CA PHE A 35 -55.75 1.22 7.78
C PHE A 35 -55.31 -0.21 7.45
N PRO A 36 -54.41 -0.40 6.47
CA PRO A 36 -53.95 -1.73 6.10
C PRO A 36 -53.13 -2.35 7.23
N ASP A 37 -53.51 -3.54 7.66
CA ASP A 37 -52.79 -4.38 8.61
C ASP A 37 -51.90 -5.39 7.85
N ILE A 38 -50.91 -5.99 8.53
CA ILE A 38 -50.00 -6.98 7.94
C ILE A 38 -50.30 -8.37 8.51
N LEU A 39 -50.45 -9.36 7.63
CA LEU A 39 -50.58 -10.77 7.97
C LEU A 39 -49.38 -11.54 7.38
N THR A 40 -48.72 -12.35 8.20
CA THR A 40 -47.67 -13.27 7.73
C THR A 40 -48.04 -14.72 8.05
N THR A 41 -47.62 -15.65 7.19
CA THR A 41 -47.80 -17.09 7.43
C THR A 41 -46.47 -17.77 7.74
N HIS A 42 -46.50 -18.75 8.64
CA HIS A 42 -45.29 -19.43 9.12
C HIS A 42 -45.43 -20.94 9.14
N SER A 43 -44.33 -21.57 8.74
CA SER A 43 -44.16 -23.03 8.74
C SER A 43 -43.51 -23.53 10.02
N TRP A 44 -43.33 -24.84 10.08
CA TRP A 44 -42.75 -25.51 11.23
C TRP A 44 -41.28 -25.13 11.44
N LYS A 45 -40.91 -24.75 12.68
CA LYS A 45 -39.50 -24.68 13.09
C LYS A 45 -39.13 -25.97 13.81
N THR A 46 -38.21 -26.75 13.24
CA THR A 46 -37.54 -27.83 13.97
C THR A 46 -36.27 -27.28 14.61
N ASP A 47 -36.31 -27.04 15.93
CA ASP A 47 -35.07 -26.81 16.68
C ASP A 47 -34.39 -28.17 16.93
N LEU A 48 -33.33 -28.44 16.15
CA LEU A 48 -32.53 -29.66 16.22
C LEU A 48 -31.89 -29.90 17.61
N PHE A 49 -31.85 -28.89 18.48
CA PHE A 49 -31.25 -28.97 19.82
C PHE A 49 -32.28 -29.04 20.96
N GLU A 50 -33.47 -28.46 20.81
CA GLU A 50 -34.47 -28.38 21.89
C GLU A 50 -35.66 -29.36 21.77
N ASN A 51 -35.80 -30.12 20.67
CA ASN A 51 -36.96 -31.02 20.48
C ASN A 51 -38.33 -30.29 20.58
N LYS A 52 -38.35 -28.98 20.30
CA LYS A 52 -39.57 -28.18 20.21
C LYS A 52 -40.00 -28.10 18.75
N ILE A 53 -41.27 -28.38 18.54
CA ILE A 53 -41.98 -28.28 17.27
C ILE A 53 -42.97 -27.13 17.44
N SER A 54 -42.93 -26.12 16.57
CA SER A 54 -43.96 -25.09 16.49
C SER A 54 -45.00 -25.48 15.44
N ASP A 55 -46.29 -25.38 15.79
CA ASP A 55 -47.41 -25.56 14.86
C ASP A 55 -47.40 -24.46 13.77
N PRO A 56 -48.00 -24.71 12.59
CA PRO A 56 -48.10 -23.69 11.56
C PRO A 56 -49.07 -22.61 12.05
N GLN A 57 -48.72 -21.36 11.82
CA GLN A 57 -49.46 -20.23 12.38
C GLN A 57 -49.41 -19.02 11.45
N ILE A 58 -50.38 -18.13 11.63
CA ILE A 58 -50.32 -16.78 11.11
C ILE A 58 -49.91 -15.81 12.21
N ASN A 59 -49.27 -14.70 11.84
CA ASN A 59 -49.08 -13.55 12.70
C ASN A 59 -49.79 -12.34 12.10
N LEU A 60 -50.68 -11.73 12.88
CA LEU A 60 -51.38 -10.50 12.52
C LEU A 60 -50.76 -9.30 13.25
N LEU A 61 -50.33 -8.31 12.50
CA LEU A 61 -49.81 -7.03 12.98
C LEU A 61 -50.85 -5.96 12.66
N LEU A 62 -51.54 -5.48 13.68
CA LEU A 62 -52.53 -4.42 13.54
C LEU A 62 -51.86 -3.05 13.45
N ASN A 63 -52.16 -2.29 12.40
CA ASN A 63 -51.68 -0.95 12.17
C ASN A 63 -52.32 0.03 13.17
N LYS A 64 -51.57 1.05 13.59
CA LYS A 64 -52.07 2.12 14.48
C LYS A 64 -52.56 3.35 13.71
N GLY A 65 -52.45 3.34 12.39
CA GLY A 65 -52.82 4.41 11.47
C GLY A 65 -51.72 5.45 11.23
N ASP A 66 -50.57 5.32 11.89
CA ASP A 66 -49.38 6.16 11.68
C ASP A 66 -48.24 5.40 10.97
N GLY A 67 -48.55 4.21 10.42
CA GLY A 67 -47.57 3.31 9.83
C GLY A 67 -46.79 2.47 10.85
N THR A 68 -47.09 2.61 12.16
CA THR A 68 -46.57 1.70 13.19
C THR A 68 -47.59 0.60 13.52
N PHE A 69 -47.09 -0.56 13.99
CA PHE A 69 -47.91 -1.73 14.26
C PHE A 69 -47.94 -2.09 15.75
N GLN A 70 -49.01 -2.76 16.17
CA GLN A 70 -49.10 -3.43 17.46
C GLN A 70 -48.16 -4.65 17.49
N ALA A 71 -47.92 -5.20 18.68
CA ALA A 71 -47.14 -6.43 18.78
C ALA A 71 -47.86 -7.57 18.00
N PRO A 72 -47.11 -8.41 17.25
CA PRO A 72 -47.72 -9.49 16.45
C PRO A 72 -48.61 -10.41 17.28
N GLN A 73 -49.77 -10.74 16.74
CA GLN A 73 -50.73 -11.68 17.34
C GLN A 73 -50.72 -12.99 16.56
N SER A 74 -50.32 -14.08 17.22
CA SER A 74 -50.20 -15.38 16.57
C SER A 74 -51.49 -16.21 16.68
N PHE A 75 -51.94 -16.79 15.56
CA PHE A 75 -53.09 -17.69 15.52
C PHE A 75 -52.73 -19.01 14.82
N PRO A 76 -53.11 -20.17 15.38
CA PRO A 76 -52.76 -21.46 14.80
C PRO A 76 -53.55 -21.75 13.52
N LEU A 77 -52.89 -22.29 12.50
CA LEU A 77 -53.50 -22.77 11.26
C LEU A 77 -53.74 -24.30 11.26
N GLY A 78 -53.30 -25.01 12.29
CA GLY A 78 -53.40 -26.47 12.36
C GLY A 78 -53.64 -26.98 13.78
N ASP A 79 -54.27 -28.15 13.85
CA ASP A 79 -54.29 -29.01 15.04
C ASP A 79 -52.93 -29.74 15.09
N GLY A 80 -52.07 -29.43 16.06
CA GLY A 80 -50.78 -30.10 16.30
C GLY A 80 -50.84 -31.62 16.59
N MET A 81 -51.96 -32.30 16.35
CA MET A 81 -52.10 -33.76 16.45
C MET A 81 -51.48 -34.48 15.24
N VAL A 82 -50.16 -34.58 15.22
CA VAL A 82 -49.51 -35.71 14.54
C VAL A 82 -49.91 -36.99 15.28
N ARG A 83 -50.93 -37.70 14.77
CA ARG A 83 -51.10 -39.13 15.10
C ARG A 83 -49.88 -39.86 14.55
N ILE A 84 -48.88 -40.08 15.40
CA ILE A 84 -47.77 -40.99 15.09
C ILE A 84 -48.36 -42.40 14.93
N ILE A 85 -48.76 -42.75 13.72
CA ILE A 85 -48.96 -44.13 13.31
C ILE A 85 -47.78 -44.47 12.41
N GLY A 86 -46.77 -45.11 13.00
CA GLY A 86 -45.80 -45.89 12.22
C GLY A 86 -44.41 -45.30 11.99
N GLY A 87 -43.82 -44.58 12.93
CA GLY A 87 -42.35 -44.53 13.10
C GLY A 87 -41.51 -44.15 11.87
N VAL A 88 -42.02 -43.28 10.99
CA VAL A 88 -41.28 -42.70 9.87
C VAL A 88 -40.86 -41.26 10.19
N SER A 89 -39.72 -40.88 9.60
CA SER A 89 -38.89 -39.68 9.81
C SER A 89 -39.65 -38.36 10.12
N PRO A 90 -39.18 -37.53 11.08
CA PRO A 90 -39.77 -36.22 11.43
C PRO A 90 -39.51 -35.11 10.39
N TYR A 91 -39.06 -35.45 9.19
CA TYR A 91 -38.79 -34.51 8.10
C TYR A 91 -39.97 -34.46 7.14
N GLN A 92 -41.05 -33.77 7.50
CA GLN A 92 -42.08 -33.39 6.54
C GLN A 92 -42.66 -32.02 6.92
N ASP A 93 -42.48 -31.06 6.01
CA ASP A 93 -42.96 -29.68 6.07
C ASP A 93 -44.49 -29.67 6.19
N ASN A 94 -45.00 -29.16 7.30
CA ASN A 94 -46.36 -28.64 7.32
C ASN A 94 -46.26 -27.13 7.15
N SER A 95 -46.55 -26.67 5.93
CA SER A 95 -46.44 -25.27 5.55
C SER A 95 -47.78 -24.76 5.01
N PRO A 96 -48.19 -23.52 5.33
CA PRO A 96 -49.24 -22.83 4.59
C PRO A 96 -48.70 -22.39 3.22
N ILE A 97 -49.11 -23.07 2.15
CA ILE A 97 -48.52 -22.87 0.80
C ILE A 97 -49.32 -21.85 -0.03
N GLY A 98 -50.55 -21.53 0.38
CA GLY A 98 -51.33 -20.45 -0.23
C GLY A 98 -52.43 -19.94 0.68
N THR A 99 -52.42 -18.64 0.95
CA THR A 99 -53.39 -17.98 1.83
C THR A 99 -54.11 -16.88 1.07
N ILE A 100 -55.42 -16.81 1.25
CA ILE A 100 -56.26 -15.76 0.69
C ILE A 100 -57.10 -15.12 1.78
N VAL A 101 -57.49 -13.89 1.52
CA VAL A 101 -58.27 -13.06 2.44
C VAL A 101 -59.54 -12.63 1.71
N THR A 102 -60.69 -13.01 2.24
CA THR A 102 -62.00 -12.66 1.67
C THR A 102 -63.09 -12.77 2.74
N ASP A 103 -64.19 -12.03 2.58
CA ASP A 103 -65.36 -12.14 3.47
C ASP A 103 -66.18 -13.38 3.13
N LEU A 104 -65.75 -14.53 3.62
CA LEU A 104 -66.33 -15.83 3.30
C LEU A 104 -67.74 -15.98 3.89
N ASN A 105 -68.06 -15.29 4.99
CA ASN A 105 -69.37 -15.39 5.62
C ASN A 105 -70.29 -14.17 5.42
N GLY A 106 -69.92 -13.26 4.52
CA GLY A 106 -70.74 -12.12 4.10
C GLY A 106 -71.02 -11.10 5.22
N ASN A 107 -70.17 -11.01 6.23
CA ASN A 107 -70.37 -10.13 7.39
C ASN A 107 -69.72 -8.74 7.23
N GLY A 108 -69.08 -8.50 6.09
CA GLY A 108 -68.33 -7.29 5.75
C GLY A 108 -66.92 -7.24 6.33
N ARG A 109 -66.37 -8.36 6.82
CA ARG A 109 -65.03 -8.45 7.42
C ARG A 109 -64.22 -9.52 6.72
N PRO A 110 -62.91 -9.32 6.53
CA PRO A 110 -62.06 -10.32 5.91
C PRO A 110 -61.86 -11.54 6.81
N ASP A 111 -62.18 -12.71 6.28
CA ASP A 111 -61.77 -14.00 6.84
C ASP A 111 -60.46 -14.45 6.18
N ILE A 112 -59.72 -15.34 6.85
CA ILE A 112 -58.48 -15.93 6.31
C ILE A 112 -58.75 -17.37 5.92
N ILE A 113 -58.37 -17.73 4.69
CA ILE A 113 -58.46 -19.10 4.17
C ILE A 113 -57.06 -19.52 3.76
N SER A 114 -56.54 -20.59 4.35
CA SER A 114 -55.18 -21.06 4.08
C SER A 114 -55.19 -22.54 3.66
N GLY A 115 -54.47 -22.83 2.58
CA GLY A 115 -54.19 -24.18 2.11
C GLY A 115 -52.99 -24.74 2.86
N ASN A 116 -53.23 -25.75 3.68
CA ASN A 116 -52.22 -26.35 4.52
C ASN A 116 -51.77 -27.69 3.96
N HIS A 117 -50.46 -27.83 3.74
CA HIS A 117 -49.85 -29.13 3.51
C HIS A 117 -49.78 -29.84 4.87
N VAL A 118 -50.61 -30.86 5.08
CA VAL A 118 -50.52 -31.73 6.26
C VAL A 118 -50.35 -33.16 5.82
N VAL A 119 -49.27 -33.80 6.29
CA VAL A 119 -48.96 -35.18 5.95
C VAL A 119 -50.15 -36.10 6.26
N TYR A 120 -50.71 -36.73 5.22
CA TYR A 120 -51.87 -37.63 5.23
C TYR A 120 -53.26 -36.99 5.45
N MET A 121 -53.39 -35.66 5.46
CA MET A 121 -54.68 -34.96 5.52
C MET A 121 -54.64 -33.59 4.85
N ASP A 122 -55.15 -33.48 3.64
CA ASP A 122 -55.10 -32.26 2.84
C ASP A 122 -56.21 -31.30 3.31
N GLN A 123 -55.84 -30.14 3.85
CA GLN A 123 -56.80 -29.27 4.55
C GLN A 123 -56.76 -27.82 4.05
N VAL A 124 -57.93 -27.30 3.69
CA VAL A 124 -58.21 -25.87 3.66
C VAL A 124 -58.68 -25.47 5.05
N THR A 125 -57.98 -24.53 5.67
CA THR A 125 -58.32 -23.99 6.99
C THR A 125 -58.95 -22.62 6.85
N VAL A 126 -60.06 -22.40 7.53
CA VAL A 126 -60.78 -21.13 7.56
C VAL A 126 -60.72 -20.55 8.97
N LEU A 127 -60.24 -19.31 9.07
CA LEU A 127 -60.25 -18.48 10.27
C LEU A 127 -61.27 -17.36 10.05
N LEU A 128 -62.47 -17.52 10.61
CA LEU A 128 -63.49 -16.48 10.52
C LEU A 128 -63.17 -15.33 11.47
N ASP A 129 -63.15 -14.09 10.97
CA ASP A 129 -62.96 -12.92 11.81
C ASP A 129 -64.15 -12.72 12.76
N ASN A 130 -63.83 -12.32 14.00
CA ASN A 130 -64.80 -12.02 15.04
C ASN A 130 -64.81 -10.53 15.41
N GLY A 131 -64.12 -9.71 14.61
CA GLY A 131 -63.93 -8.28 14.78
C GLY A 131 -62.65 -7.94 15.56
N ILE A 132 -62.20 -6.70 15.40
CA ILE A 132 -61.03 -6.09 16.07
C ILE A 132 -59.71 -6.86 15.88
N GLY A 133 -59.56 -7.55 14.74
CA GLY A 133 -58.35 -8.32 14.42
C GLY A 133 -58.22 -9.59 15.25
N SER A 134 -59.32 -10.32 15.45
CA SER A 134 -59.33 -11.55 16.26
C SER A 134 -60.17 -12.64 15.61
N PHE A 135 -59.65 -13.86 15.53
CA PHE A 135 -60.31 -14.94 14.80
C PHE A 135 -61.04 -15.92 15.72
N LYS A 136 -62.14 -16.50 15.21
CA LYS A 136 -62.78 -17.68 15.80
C LYS A 136 -61.83 -18.89 15.73
N PRO A 137 -62.09 -19.96 16.51
CA PRO A 137 -61.33 -21.20 16.37
C PRO A 137 -61.30 -21.69 14.91
N PRO A 138 -60.16 -22.21 14.41
CA PRO A 138 -60.02 -22.61 13.02
C PRO A 138 -61.00 -23.72 12.62
N LEU A 139 -61.54 -23.63 11.41
CA LEU A 139 -62.36 -24.66 10.76
C LEU A 139 -61.51 -25.38 9.70
N TYR A 140 -61.65 -26.70 9.60
CA TYR A 140 -60.81 -27.53 8.71
C TYR A 140 -61.67 -28.29 7.70
N PHE A 141 -61.36 -28.14 6.41
CA PHE A 141 -62.10 -28.73 5.29
C PHE A 141 -61.18 -29.49 4.34
N LEU A 142 -61.66 -30.55 3.70
CA LEU A 142 -60.86 -31.31 2.74
C LEU A 142 -60.79 -30.59 1.39
N SER A 143 -59.59 -30.48 0.81
CA SER A 143 -59.40 -29.81 -0.49
C SER A 143 -59.79 -30.64 -1.71
N GLY A 144 -59.98 -31.96 -1.60
CA GLY A 144 -60.68 -32.75 -2.62
C GLY A 144 -59.97 -33.95 -3.27
N SER A 145 -59.08 -34.67 -2.58
CA SER A 145 -58.29 -35.71 -3.24
C SER A 145 -59.01 -37.02 -3.62
N ILE A 146 -58.45 -37.64 -4.68
CA ILE A 146 -58.59 -39.04 -5.15
C ILE A 146 -57.58 -39.99 -4.43
N ASP A 147 -56.47 -39.49 -3.88
CA ASP A 147 -55.36 -40.24 -3.25
C ASP A 147 -54.95 -39.63 -1.88
N SER A 148 -54.29 -40.37 -0.99
CA SER A 148 -53.97 -39.88 0.38
C SER A 148 -52.78 -38.91 0.50
N TYR A 149 -52.40 -38.22 -0.59
CA TYR A 149 -51.15 -37.45 -0.71
C TYR A 149 -51.28 -36.16 -1.53
N ASP A 150 -52.49 -35.67 -1.82
CA ASP A 150 -52.59 -34.38 -2.48
C ASP A 150 -52.34 -33.25 -1.47
N SER A 151 -52.06 -32.03 -1.88
CA SER A 151 -51.89 -30.91 -0.96
C SER A 151 -52.19 -29.60 -1.65
N PRO A 152 -52.96 -28.68 -1.03
CA PRO A 152 -53.20 -27.36 -1.60
C PRO A 152 -51.89 -26.65 -1.89
N THR A 153 -51.74 -26.09 -3.09
CA THR A 153 -50.57 -25.31 -3.51
C THR A 153 -50.89 -23.84 -3.75
N SER A 154 -52.15 -23.51 -4.03
CA SER A 154 -52.64 -22.13 -4.17
C SER A 154 -54.17 -22.14 -4.15
N LEU A 155 -54.77 -21.03 -3.71
CA LEU A 155 -56.22 -20.86 -3.57
C LEU A 155 -56.67 -19.60 -4.31
N VAL A 156 -57.89 -19.63 -4.85
CA VAL A 156 -58.61 -18.43 -5.31
C VAL A 156 -60.04 -18.47 -4.80
N ALA A 157 -60.63 -17.29 -4.59
CA ALA A 157 -61.99 -17.15 -4.08
C ALA A 157 -62.82 -16.22 -4.94
N GLU A 158 -64.02 -16.68 -5.31
CA GLU A 158 -65.04 -15.91 -6.01
C GLU A 158 -66.38 -16.66 -5.92
N ASP A 159 -67.48 -15.99 -6.19
CA ASP A 159 -68.79 -16.63 -6.41
C ASP A 159 -68.78 -17.35 -7.78
N PHE A 160 -68.19 -18.55 -7.82
CA PHE A 160 -67.99 -19.29 -9.07
C PHE A 160 -69.29 -19.90 -9.60
N ASP A 161 -70.20 -20.29 -8.70
CA ASP A 161 -71.48 -20.89 -9.08
C ASP A 161 -72.66 -19.92 -9.18
N LEU A 162 -72.42 -18.63 -8.87
CA LEU A 162 -73.36 -17.51 -8.95
C LEU A 162 -74.54 -17.64 -7.95
N ASP A 163 -74.31 -18.29 -6.81
CA ASP A 163 -75.29 -18.40 -5.73
C ASP A 163 -75.26 -17.20 -4.76
N GLY A 164 -74.27 -16.33 -4.89
CA GLY A 164 -74.07 -15.11 -4.10
C GLY A 164 -73.13 -15.28 -2.92
N ASP A 165 -72.66 -16.50 -2.65
CA ASP A 165 -71.68 -16.80 -1.61
C ASP A 165 -70.30 -17.03 -2.26
N ILE A 166 -69.23 -16.65 -1.54
CA ILE A 166 -67.87 -16.81 -2.07
C ILE A 166 -67.43 -18.27 -1.97
N ASP A 167 -67.10 -18.89 -3.10
CA ASP A 167 -66.57 -20.24 -3.22
C ASP A 167 -65.04 -20.25 -3.29
N ILE A 168 -64.43 -21.42 -3.09
CA ILE A 168 -62.97 -21.62 -3.14
C ILE A 168 -62.60 -22.60 -4.25
N ILE A 169 -61.61 -22.24 -5.07
CA ILE A 169 -60.90 -23.19 -5.93
C ILE A 169 -59.49 -23.43 -5.38
N SER A 170 -59.11 -24.70 -5.29
CA SER A 170 -57.79 -25.14 -4.81
C SER A 170 -57.03 -25.85 -5.91
N THR A 171 -55.79 -25.45 -6.16
CA THR A 171 -54.83 -26.29 -6.89
C THR A 171 -54.18 -27.25 -5.92
N ASN A 172 -54.06 -28.52 -6.30
CA ASN A 172 -53.60 -29.59 -5.42
C ASN A 172 -52.43 -30.35 -6.07
N LEU A 173 -51.29 -30.41 -5.40
CA LEU A 173 -50.13 -31.23 -5.76
C LEU A 173 -50.30 -32.63 -5.20
N GLY A 174 -50.25 -33.64 -6.08
CA GLY A 174 -50.25 -35.05 -5.71
C GLY A 174 -48.91 -35.75 -5.85
N SER A 175 -48.90 -37.05 -5.55
CA SER A 175 -47.68 -37.85 -5.55
C SER A 175 -47.01 -37.96 -6.94
N ALA A 176 -45.69 -37.76 -6.98
CA ALA A 176 -44.85 -37.94 -8.18
C ALA A 176 -45.28 -37.09 -9.40
N SER A 177 -45.43 -35.78 -9.18
CA SER A 177 -45.79 -34.79 -10.21
C SER A 177 -47.14 -35.11 -10.87
N SER A 178 -48.15 -35.45 -10.06
CA SER A 178 -49.58 -35.43 -10.40
C SER A 178 -50.28 -34.30 -9.65
N GLY A 179 -51.56 -34.06 -9.95
CA GLY A 179 -52.36 -33.13 -9.16
C GLY A 179 -53.75 -32.90 -9.75
N ASN A 180 -54.52 -32.00 -9.17
CA ASN A 180 -55.82 -31.62 -9.67
C ASN A 180 -56.18 -30.18 -9.28
N ILE A 181 -57.21 -29.62 -9.89
CA ILE A 181 -57.85 -28.37 -9.47
C ILE A 181 -59.25 -28.72 -9.00
N SER A 182 -59.62 -28.38 -7.79
CA SER A 182 -60.91 -28.71 -7.17
C SER A 182 -61.72 -27.46 -6.82
N LEU A 183 -63.05 -27.59 -6.88
CA LEU A 183 -64.00 -26.56 -6.45
C LEU A 183 -64.61 -26.98 -5.10
N LEU A 184 -64.59 -26.07 -4.13
CA LEU A 184 -65.25 -26.18 -2.84
C LEU A 184 -66.31 -25.08 -2.76
N SER A 185 -67.59 -25.45 -2.66
CA SER A 185 -68.64 -24.46 -2.46
C SER A 185 -68.79 -24.08 -1.00
N ASN A 186 -69.12 -22.82 -0.75
CA ASN A 186 -69.40 -22.29 0.57
C ASN A 186 -70.91 -22.29 0.86
N ASP A 187 -71.31 -22.43 2.12
CA ASP A 187 -72.72 -22.35 2.53
C ASP A 187 -73.17 -20.93 2.93
N GLY A 188 -72.32 -19.93 2.67
CA GLY A 188 -72.50 -18.54 3.08
C GLY A 188 -72.23 -18.29 4.57
N GLN A 189 -71.83 -19.30 5.34
CA GLN A 189 -71.45 -19.16 6.75
C GLN A 189 -69.98 -19.53 7.00
N GLY A 190 -69.22 -19.77 5.92
CA GLY A 190 -67.82 -20.15 5.95
C GLY A 190 -67.58 -21.65 6.06
N ASN A 191 -68.61 -22.49 5.89
CA ASN A 191 -68.39 -23.94 5.79
C ASN A 191 -68.19 -24.36 4.34
N LEU A 192 -67.04 -24.97 4.05
CA LEU A 192 -66.70 -25.41 2.72
C LEU A 192 -67.10 -26.87 2.48
N THR A 193 -67.66 -27.14 1.31
CA THR A 193 -68.01 -28.49 0.83
C THR A 193 -67.35 -28.74 -0.53
N TYR A 194 -66.50 -29.75 -0.61
CA TYR A 194 -65.93 -30.21 -1.89
C TYR A 194 -67.04 -30.61 -2.86
N GLN A 195 -67.00 -30.06 -4.08
CA GLN A 195 -67.97 -30.33 -5.13
C GLN A 195 -67.44 -31.30 -6.19
N LYS A 196 -66.37 -30.91 -6.89
CA LYS A 196 -65.84 -31.64 -8.05
C LYS A 196 -64.40 -31.24 -8.37
N ILE A 197 -63.72 -32.09 -9.14
CA ILE A 197 -62.47 -31.76 -9.83
C ILE A 197 -62.82 -31.03 -11.14
N LEU A 198 -62.19 -29.88 -11.36
CA LEU A 198 -62.27 -29.09 -12.58
C LEU A 198 -61.31 -29.61 -13.65
N THR A 199 -60.10 -30.02 -13.25
CA THR A 199 -59.12 -30.64 -14.15
C THR A 199 -58.14 -31.55 -13.39
N GLU A 200 -57.68 -32.61 -14.04
CA GLU A 200 -56.74 -33.59 -13.48
C GLU A 200 -55.40 -33.56 -14.24
N PHE A 201 -54.31 -33.71 -13.50
CA PHE A 201 -52.96 -33.85 -14.05
C PHE A 201 -52.40 -35.24 -13.70
N PRO A 202 -52.31 -36.15 -14.67
CA PRO A 202 -51.79 -37.49 -14.43
C PRO A 202 -50.32 -37.48 -14.01
N LYS A 203 -49.95 -38.49 -13.23
CA LYS A 203 -48.58 -38.72 -12.74
C LYS A 203 -47.52 -38.60 -13.84
N GLY A 204 -46.50 -37.79 -13.55
CA GLY A 204 -45.36 -37.54 -14.44
C GLY A 204 -45.63 -36.56 -15.58
N LEU A 205 -46.83 -36.00 -15.69
CA LEU A 205 -47.17 -34.98 -16.69
C LEU A 205 -47.17 -33.56 -16.12
N GLY A 206 -46.90 -33.40 -14.82
CA GLY A 206 -46.86 -32.14 -14.10
C GLY A 206 -48.02 -31.99 -13.12
N TYR A 207 -48.00 -30.94 -12.30
CA TYR A 207 -49.02 -30.64 -11.31
C TYR A 207 -49.41 -29.15 -11.37
N PRO A 208 -50.60 -28.76 -10.90
CA PRO A 208 -51.00 -27.36 -10.85
C PRO A 208 -50.34 -26.66 -9.65
N GLY A 209 -49.77 -25.48 -9.90
CA GLY A 209 -49.13 -24.62 -8.90
C GLY A 209 -49.97 -23.36 -8.64
N ASN A 210 -49.31 -22.20 -8.63
CA ASN A 210 -49.91 -20.88 -8.44
C ASN A 210 -51.12 -20.67 -9.38
N ILE A 211 -52.25 -20.20 -8.84
CA ILE A 211 -53.49 -19.89 -9.57
C ILE A 211 -53.93 -18.44 -9.31
N LYS A 212 -54.42 -17.77 -10.35
CA LYS A 212 -54.94 -16.40 -10.31
C LYS A 212 -56.23 -16.30 -11.12
N LEU A 213 -57.03 -15.28 -10.81
CA LEU A 213 -58.28 -14.94 -11.47
C LEU A 213 -58.10 -13.70 -12.36
N GLY A 214 -58.75 -13.67 -13.52
CA GLY A 214 -58.79 -12.50 -14.40
C GLY A 214 -59.79 -12.67 -15.55
N ASP A 215 -60.39 -11.58 -16.01
CA ASP A 215 -61.27 -11.64 -17.19
C ASP A 215 -60.41 -11.57 -18.46
N VAL A 216 -59.83 -12.71 -18.84
CA VAL A 216 -58.85 -12.78 -19.92
C VAL A 216 -59.52 -12.71 -21.29
N ASN A 217 -60.80 -13.06 -21.38
CA ASN A 217 -61.54 -13.13 -22.65
C ASN A 217 -62.52 -11.96 -22.87
N GLY A 218 -62.71 -11.09 -21.88
CA GLY A 218 -63.58 -9.92 -21.91
C GLY A 218 -65.07 -10.24 -21.81
N ASP A 219 -65.45 -11.37 -21.23
CA ASP A 219 -66.85 -11.80 -21.08
C ASP A 219 -67.49 -11.37 -19.74
N GLY A 220 -66.71 -10.69 -18.88
CA GLY A 220 -67.11 -10.18 -17.59
C GLY A 220 -66.99 -11.19 -16.45
N LYS A 221 -66.59 -12.44 -16.71
CA LYS A 221 -66.35 -13.46 -15.70
C LYS A 221 -64.84 -13.64 -15.51
N LYS A 222 -64.39 -13.89 -14.29
CA LYS A 222 -62.99 -14.22 -14.08
C LYS A 222 -62.72 -15.67 -14.50
N ASP A 223 -61.77 -15.81 -15.41
CA ASP A 223 -61.20 -17.06 -15.86
C ASP A 223 -60.12 -17.56 -14.90
N LEU A 224 -59.77 -18.85 -14.97
CA LEU A 224 -58.63 -19.39 -14.24
C LEU A 224 -57.37 -19.29 -15.08
N VAL A 225 -56.32 -18.75 -14.51
CA VAL A 225 -54.96 -18.83 -15.04
C VAL A 225 -54.10 -19.48 -13.99
N PHE A 226 -53.36 -20.53 -14.34
CA PHE A 226 -52.55 -21.27 -13.38
C PHE A 226 -51.28 -21.84 -13.98
N LEU A 227 -50.32 -22.09 -13.09
CA LEU A 227 -49.06 -22.72 -13.45
C LEU A 227 -49.23 -24.24 -13.54
N LYS A 228 -48.66 -24.85 -14.56
CA LYS A 228 -48.39 -26.29 -14.62
C LYS A 228 -46.90 -26.51 -14.49
N THR A 229 -46.50 -27.22 -13.44
CA THR A 229 -45.10 -27.45 -13.10
C THR A 229 -44.74 -28.92 -13.27
N VAL A 230 -43.60 -29.18 -13.93
CA VAL A 230 -42.99 -30.52 -14.00
C VAL A 230 -41.72 -30.49 -13.15
N PHE A 231 -41.74 -31.23 -12.04
CA PHE A 231 -40.61 -31.33 -11.13
C PHE A 231 -39.92 -32.69 -11.27
N ASN A 232 -38.59 -32.67 -11.35
CA ASN A 232 -37.77 -33.88 -11.32
C ASN A 232 -37.39 -34.21 -9.88
N TYR A 233 -38.01 -35.25 -9.34
CA TYR A 233 -37.73 -35.71 -7.98
C TYR A 233 -36.37 -36.41 -7.82
N ASP A 234 -35.76 -36.90 -8.90
CA ASP A 234 -34.42 -37.53 -8.84
C ASP A 234 -33.32 -36.46 -8.73
N SER A 235 -33.46 -35.33 -9.44
CA SER A 235 -32.50 -34.22 -9.42
C SER A 235 -32.90 -33.06 -8.51
N PHE A 236 -34.06 -33.12 -7.85
CA PHE A 236 -34.64 -32.03 -7.05
C PHE A 236 -34.62 -30.68 -7.78
N SER A 237 -35.06 -30.68 -9.04
CA SER A 237 -35.03 -29.50 -9.89
C SER A 237 -36.32 -29.34 -10.71
N LEU A 238 -36.77 -28.10 -10.88
CA LEU A 238 -37.77 -27.72 -11.87
C LEU A 238 -37.29 -28.09 -13.29
N GLU A 239 -38.04 -28.94 -13.99
CA GLU A 239 -37.75 -29.27 -15.40
C GLU A 239 -38.40 -28.28 -16.36
N SER A 240 -39.65 -27.92 -16.10
CA SER A 240 -40.40 -26.95 -16.89
C SER A 240 -41.61 -26.41 -16.13
N SER A 241 -41.95 -25.16 -16.40
CA SER A 241 -43.23 -24.54 -16.02
C SER A 241 -43.94 -23.99 -17.25
N GLN A 242 -45.26 -24.00 -17.24
CA GLN A 242 -46.10 -23.45 -18.30
C GLN A 242 -47.34 -22.78 -17.69
N VAL A 243 -47.72 -21.59 -18.17
CA VAL A 243 -49.00 -20.98 -17.78
C VAL A 243 -50.11 -21.53 -18.67
N LEU A 244 -51.20 -21.96 -18.03
CA LEU A 244 -52.42 -22.41 -18.69
C LEU A 244 -53.59 -21.50 -18.29
N TRP A 245 -54.55 -21.40 -19.20
CA TRP A 245 -55.81 -20.67 -19.01
C TRP A 245 -57.00 -21.60 -19.21
N MET A 246 -58.04 -21.42 -18.41
CA MET A 246 -59.34 -22.07 -18.52
C MET A 246 -60.44 -21.01 -18.47
N SER A 247 -61.25 -20.94 -19.53
CA SER A 247 -62.40 -20.04 -19.59
C SER A 247 -63.46 -20.38 -18.54
N ASN A 248 -64.05 -19.37 -17.90
CA ASN A 248 -65.18 -19.52 -17.01
C ASN A 248 -66.49 -19.56 -17.80
N GLU A 249 -67.06 -20.75 -17.93
CA GLU A 249 -68.31 -20.94 -18.67
C GLU A 249 -69.55 -20.59 -17.82
N GLY A 250 -69.37 -20.32 -16.52
CA GLY A 250 -70.40 -19.98 -15.54
C GLY A 250 -71.02 -21.18 -14.82
N GLY A 251 -71.61 -20.91 -13.65
CA GLY A 251 -72.26 -21.94 -12.81
C GLY A 251 -71.27 -22.99 -12.31
N GLY A 252 -70.06 -22.55 -11.95
CA GLY A 252 -68.96 -23.38 -11.48
C GLY A 252 -68.35 -24.30 -12.56
N ASN A 253 -68.56 -24.02 -13.84
CA ASN A 253 -68.01 -24.81 -14.96
C ASN A 253 -66.92 -24.04 -15.70
N PHE A 254 -65.86 -24.76 -16.06
CA PHE A 254 -64.73 -24.19 -16.77
C PHE A 254 -64.39 -25.00 -18.03
N GLY A 255 -63.86 -24.32 -19.04
CA GLY A 255 -63.39 -24.93 -20.27
C GLY A 255 -62.14 -25.81 -20.08
N SER A 256 -61.67 -26.42 -21.17
CA SER A 256 -60.44 -27.20 -21.15
C SER A 256 -59.20 -26.29 -20.99
N PRO A 257 -58.15 -26.71 -20.26
CA PRO A 257 -56.91 -25.96 -20.15
C PRO A 257 -56.24 -25.70 -21.51
N ILE A 258 -55.85 -24.45 -21.75
CA ILE A 258 -55.12 -24.01 -22.95
C ILE A 258 -53.77 -23.44 -22.49
N ALA A 259 -52.69 -23.95 -23.07
CA ALA A 259 -51.35 -23.41 -22.85
C ALA A 259 -51.19 -22.02 -23.46
N ILE A 260 -50.74 -21.06 -22.65
CA ILE A 260 -50.49 -19.67 -23.05
C ILE A 260 -49.01 -19.49 -23.41
N SER A 261 -48.12 -19.99 -22.54
CA SER A 261 -46.68 -19.79 -22.65
C SER A 261 -45.96 -20.99 -23.26
N SER A 262 -44.74 -20.77 -23.74
CA SER A 262 -43.79 -21.87 -23.97
C SER A 262 -43.23 -22.37 -22.64
N SER A 263 -42.64 -23.58 -22.63
CA SER A 263 -42.05 -24.17 -21.42
C SER A 263 -40.73 -23.48 -21.06
N VAL A 264 -40.72 -22.79 -19.92
CA VAL A 264 -39.55 -22.07 -19.39
C VAL A 264 -39.50 -22.19 -17.85
N ASN A 265 -38.36 -21.85 -17.24
CA ASN A 265 -38.17 -21.92 -15.79
C ASN A 265 -38.57 -20.61 -15.12
N PHE A 266 -39.83 -20.52 -14.70
CA PHE A 266 -40.38 -19.46 -13.85
C PHE A 266 -41.34 -20.07 -12.81
N GLN A 267 -41.60 -19.33 -11.73
CA GLN A 267 -42.43 -19.80 -10.62
C GLN A 267 -43.65 -18.90 -10.35
N GLU A 268 -43.70 -17.70 -10.93
CA GLU A 268 -44.78 -16.72 -10.70
C GLU A 268 -45.22 -16.02 -11.99
N PHE A 269 -46.46 -15.54 -12.00
CA PHE A 269 -47.07 -14.75 -13.06
C PHE A 269 -48.13 -13.82 -12.46
N LEU A 270 -48.50 -12.78 -13.20
CA LEU A 270 -49.58 -11.87 -12.84
C LEU A 270 -50.70 -11.96 -13.87
N VAL A 271 -51.91 -11.62 -13.41
CA VAL A 271 -53.09 -11.48 -14.25
C VAL A 271 -53.76 -10.16 -13.89
N THR A 272 -53.65 -9.17 -14.75
CA THR A 272 -54.22 -7.83 -14.54
C THR A 272 -54.38 -7.11 -15.86
N ASP A 273 -55.33 -6.18 -15.92
CA ASP A 273 -55.45 -5.24 -17.03
C ASP A 273 -54.30 -4.22 -16.96
N VAL A 274 -53.46 -4.18 -18.00
CA VAL A 274 -52.34 -3.21 -18.10
C VAL A 274 -52.54 -2.23 -19.25
N ASN A 275 -53.61 -2.34 -20.02
CA ASN A 275 -53.83 -1.50 -21.19
C ASN A 275 -55.14 -0.69 -21.10
N GLY A 276 -55.87 -0.84 -19.99
CA GLY A 276 -57.12 -0.15 -19.67
C GLY A 276 -58.31 -0.57 -20.54
N ASP A 277 -58.29 -1.78 -21.12
CA ASP A 277 -59.36 -2.29 -21.99
C ASP A 277 -60.40 -3.17 -21.29
N ASP A 278 -60.35 -3.24 -19.95
CA ASP A 278 -61.16 -4.07 -19.06
C ASP A 278 -60.91 -5.59 -19.21
N THR A 279 -59.95 -6.01 -20.05
CA THR A 279 -59.51 -7.41 -20.16
C THR A 279 -58.18 -7.62 -19.44
N SER A 280 -58.01 -8.78 -18.81
CA SER A 280 -56.82 -9.08 -18.04
C SER A 280 -55.73 -9.71 -18.91
N GLU A 281 -54.57 -9.08 -18.98
CA GLU A 281 -53.37 -9.66 -19.56
C GLU A 281 -52.71 -10.66 -18.62
N ILE A 282 -52.00 -11.64 -19.20
CA ILE A 282 -51.10 -12.52 -18.45
C ILE A 282 -49.66 -12.03 -18.60
N ILE A 283 -49.01 -11.75 -17.47
CA ILE A 283 -47.67 -11.20 -17.43
C ILE A 283 -46.74 -12.23 -16.80
N ILE A 284 -45.68 -12.60 -17.52
CA ILE A 284 -44.73 -13.64 -17.12
C ILE A 284 -43.32 -13.04 -17.07
N PRO A 285 -42.69 -12.96 -15.89
CA PRO A 285 -41.26 -12.69 -15.80
C PRO A 285 -40.49 -13.92 -16.30
N THR A 286 -39.64 -13.73 -17.31
CA THR A 286 -38.82 -14.79 -17.90
C THR A 286 -37.35 -14.52 -17.63
N SER A 287 -36.61 -15.56 -17.23
CA SER A 287 -35.17 -15.48 -17.02
C SER A 287 -34.43 -16.40 -18.00
N ASP A 288 -33.31 -15.93 -18.54
CA ASP A 288 -32.34 -16.81 -19.21
C ASP A 288 -31.52 -17.62 -18.17
N SER A 289 -31.59 -17.24 -16.89
CA SER A 289 -30.96 -17.92 -15.76
C SER A 289 -31.61 -17.47 -14.44
N PRO A 290 -31.89 -18.39 -13.50
CA PRO A 290 -32.50 -18.05 -12.20
C PRO A 290 -31.66 -17.15 -11.28
N TYR A 291 -30.45 -16.76 -11.69
CA TYR A 291 -29.50 -15.98 -10.88
C TYR A 291 -28.95 -14.72 -11.57
N ASN A 292 -29.51 -14.29 -12.70
CA ASN A 292 -29.10 -13.06 -13.38
C ASN A 292 -30.06 -11.89 -13.07
N SER A 293 -29.57 -10.65 -13.15
CA SER A 293 -30.29 -9.42 -12.84
C SER A 293 -30.95 -8.75 -14.06
N LEU A 294 -31.01 -9.42 -15.21
CA LEU A 294 -31.61 -8.89 -16.45
C LEU A 294 -32.59 -9.93 -17.01
N ASN A 295 -33.81 -9.89 -16.49
CA ASN A 295 -34.92 -10.73 -16.91
C ASN A 295 -35.80 -9.97 -17.93
N ASN A 296 -36.49 -10.72 -18.80
CA ASN A 296 -37.45 -10.15 -19.75
C ASN A 296 -38.87 -10.27 -19.17
N LEU A 297 -39.74 -9.34 -19.50
CA LEU A 297 -41.17 -9.41 -19.20
C LEU A 297 -41.93 -9.82 -20.47
N SER A 298 -42.71 -10.89 -20.42
CA SER A 298 -43.58 -11.31 -21.51
C SER A 298 -45.04 -11.03 -21.14
N VAL A 299 -45.72 -10.21 -21.93
CA VAL A 299 -47.14 -9.88 -21.73
C VAL A 299 -47.96 -10.55 -22.83
N PHE A 300 -48.93 -11.36 -22.43
CA PHE A 300 -49.77 -12.14 -23.32
C PHE A 300 -51.17 -11.55 -23.38
N TYR A 301 -51.54 -11.11 -24.59
CA TYR A 301 -52.86 -10.56 -24.90
C TYR A 301 -53.72 -11.63 -25.54
N LYS A 302 -54.99 -11.73 -25.12
CA LYS A 302 -55.94 -12.62 -25.76
C LYS A 302 -56.26 -12.09 -27.16
N ASN A 303 -56.10 -12.95 -28.18
CA ASN A 303 -56.39 -12.53 -29.56
C ASN A 303 -57.77 -13.00 -30.04
N ASN A 304 -58.30 -12.24 -31.02
CA ASN A 304 -59.59 -12.48 -31.68
C ASN A 304 -59.66 -13.83 -32.43
N THR A 305 -58.56 -14.56 -32.58
CA THR A 305 -58.52 -15.88 -33.23
C THR A 305 -58.60 -17.05 -32.25
N GLY A 306 -58.80 -16.77 -30.95
CA GLY A 306 -58.93 -17.79 -29.93
C GLY A 306 -57.62 -18.18 -29.25
N GLY A 307 -56.47 -17.65 -29.68
CA GLY A 307 -55.16 -17.85 -29.05
C GLY A 307 -54.68 -16.64 -28.22
N PHE A 308 -53.37 -16.59 -28.00
CA PHE A 308 -52.66 -15.50 -27.30
C PHE A 308 -51.56 -14.92 -28.17
N THR A 309 -51.27 -13.63 -27.98
CA THR A 309 -50.18 -12.92 -28.64
C THR A 309 -49.21 -12.40 -27.59
N GLU A 310 -47.94 -12.79 -27.68
CA GLU A 310 -46.88 -12.36 -26.79
C GLU A 310 -46.26 -11.03 -27.23
N LYS A 311 -46.08 -10.11 -26.29
CA LYS A 311 -45.25 -8.92 -26.43
C LYS A 311 -44.10 -9.01 -25.42
N LEU A 312 -42.88 -9.05 -25.94
CA LEU A 312 -41.66 -9.19 -25.15
C LEU A 312 -41.05 -7.82 -24.84
N TYR A 313 -40.78 -7.58 -23.56
CA TYR A 313 -40.06 -6.40 -23.08
C TYR A 313 -38.71 -6.85 -22.50
N PRO A 314 -37.61 -6.63 -23.23
CA PRO A 314 -36.30 -7.10 -22.80
C PRO A 314 -35.71 -6.23 -21.69
N ASN A 315 -34.90 -6.84 -20.81
CA ASN A 315 -34.16 -6.17 -19.72
C ASN A 315 -35.06 -5.34 -18.79
N GLN A 316 -36.18 -5.92 -18.34
CA GLN A 316 -37.15 -5.21 -17.50
C GLN A 316 -36.92 -5.50 -16.01
N LEU A 317 -37.54 -6.54 -15.46
CA LEU A 317 -37.64 -6.72 -14.00
C LEU A 317 -37.16 -8.11 -13.57
N ALA A 318 -36.36 -8.17 -12.51
CA ALA A 318 -35.84 -9.41 -11.93
C ALA A 318 -36.68 -9.92 -10.75
N GLY A 319 -36.83 -11.25 -10.65
CA GLY A 319 -37.48 -11.93 -9.52
C GLY A 319 -39.01 -11.96 -9.55
N THR A 320 -39.62 -12.00 -8.37
CA THR A 320 -41.05 -11.84 -8.10
C THR A 320 -41.52 -10.48 -8.60
N VAL A 321 -42.68 -10.46 -9.26
CA VAL A 321 -43.30 -9.24 -9.81
C VAL A 321 -44.66 -9.01 -9.18
N LYS A 322 -45.03 -7.74 -9.00
CA LYS A 322 -46.33 -7.27 -8.49
C LYS A 322 -46.91 -6.21 -9.39
N ALA A 323 -48.23 -6.06 -9.34
CA ALA A 323 -49.01 -5.10 -10.11
C ALA A 323 -49.56 -4.03 -9.17
N ILE A 324 -49.03 -2.81 -9.24
CA ILE A 324 -49.36 -1.70 -8.34
C ILE A 324 -49.22 -0.41 -9.14
N ASP A 325 -50.18 0.51 -9.04
CA ASP A 325 -50.06 1.89 -9.52
C ASP A 325 -49.11 2.65 -8.56
N ILE A 326 -47.85 2.82 -8.96
CA ILE A 326 -46.77 3.31 -8.10
C ILE A 326 -46.67 4.83 -8.10
N ASP A 327 -47.11 5.49 -9.17
CA ASP A 327 -47.05 6.94 -9.33
C ASP A 327 -48.42 7.63 -9.26
N SER A 328 -49.47 6.86 -8.94
CA SER A 328 -50.84 7.33 -8.75
C SER A 328 -51.43 7.99 -9.99
N ASP A 329 -50.99 7.58 -11.18
CA ASP A 329 -51.54 8.06 -12.44
C ASP A 329 -52.82 7.32 -12.87
N GLY A 330 -53.16 6.23 -12.16
CA GLY A 330 -54.32 5.39 -12.37
C GLY A 330 -54.05 4.16 -13.24
N ASP A 331 -52.86 4.02 -13.80
CA ASP A 331 -52.43 2.90 -14.60
C ASP A 331 -51.65 1.89 -13.74
N ILE A 332 -51.90 0.59 -13.94
CA ILE A 332 -51.20 -0.44 -13.17
C ILE A 332 -49.76 -0.59 -13.67
N ASP A 333 -48.79 -0.33 -12.80
CA ASP A 333 -47.37 -0.56 -13.07
C ASP A 333 -46.93 -1.96 -12.63
N ILE A 334 -45.74 -2.35 -13.10
CA ILE A 334 -45.12 -3.61 -12.67
C ILE A 334 -43.91 -3.30 -11.81
N VAL A 335 -43.93 -3.83 -10.59
CA VAL A 335 -42.85 -3.70 -9.62
C VAL A 335 -42.17 -5.05 -9.47
N GLY A 336 -40.84 -5.07 -9.56
CA GLY A 336 -40.00 -6.22 -9.22
C GLY A 336 -39.23 -5.99 -7.93
N SER A 337 -38.42 -6.98 -7.54
CA SER A 337 -37.68 -6.99 -6.26
C SER A 337 -36.79 -5.77 -5.96
N GLN A 338 -36.29 -5.04 -6.97
CA GLN A 338 -35.43 -3.85 -6.77
C GLN A 338 -35.70 -2.74 -7.78
N GLN A 339 -36.64 -2.94 -8.68
CA GLN A 339 -36.89 -2.07 -9.81
C GLN A 339 -38.39 -2.01 -10.06
N PHE A 340 -38.88 -0.93 -10.63
CA PHE A 340 -40.23 -0.87 -11.18
C PHE A 340 -40.19 -0.38 -12.62
N ALA A 341 -41.19 -0.78 -13.40
CA ALA A 341 -41.39 -0.32 -14.76
C ALA A 341 -42.77 0.33 -14.84
N ALA A 342 -42.79 1.67 -14.92
CA ALA A 342 -44.03 2.43 -15.04
C ALA A 342 -44.72 2.09 -16.36
N ASN A 343 -46.02 1.81 -16.29
CA ASN A 343 -46.90 1.68 -17.42
C ASN A 343 -47.30 3.08 -17.91
N GLN A 344 -47.77 3.15 -19.15
CA GLN A 344 -48.24 4.41 -19.76
C GLN A 344 -49.74 4.32 -20.09
N GLY A 345 -50.44 3.38 -19.43
CA GLY A 345 -51.86 3.08 -19.66
C GLY A 345 -52.20 2.40 -20.97
N ASP A 346 -51.22 2.16 -21.85
CA ASP A 346 -51.40 1.51 -23.15
C ASP A 346 -50.69 0.14 -23.23
N GLY A 347 -50.33 -0.40 -22.07
CA GLY A 347 -49.53 -1.61 -21.91
C GLY A 347 -48.06 -1.43 -22.28
N ASN A 348 -47.54 -0.22 -22.55
CA ASN A 348 -46.11 0.01 -22.75
C ASN A 348 -45.41 0.42 -21.45
N PHE A 349 -44.49 -0.44 -21.00
CA PHE A 349 -43.64 -0.15 -19.85
C PHE A 349 -42.43 0.72 -20.22
N ALA A 350 -42.18 1.73 -19.40
CA ALA A 350 -40.97 2.53 -19.42
C ALA A 350 -39.74 1.68 -19.03
N PRO A 351 -38.51 2.11 -19.35
CA PRO A 351 -37.31 1.45 -18.84
C PRO A 351 -37.34 1.36 -17.31
N PRO A 352 -36.89 0.23 -16.71
CA PRO A 352 -36.94 0.03 -15.27
C PRO A 352 -36.18 1.11 -14.52
N VAL A 353 -36.78 1.60 -13.46
CA VAL A 353 -36.17 2.53 -12.52
C VAL A 353 -35.82 1.78 -11.25
N ASP A 354 -34.59 1.98 -10.77
CA ASP A 354 -34.09 1.39 -9.53
C ASP A 354 -34.80 2.03 -8.33
N LEU A 355 -35.30 1.19 -7.42
CA LEU A 355 -35.96 1.60 -6.18
C LEU A 355 -34.97 2.14 -5.13
N GLY A 356 -33.65 2.10 -5.40
CA GLY A 356 -32.64 2.79 -4.59
C GLY A 356 -32.21 2.04 -3.32
N GLY A 357 -32.28 0.70 -3.35
CA GLY A 357 -32.15 -0.20 -2.20
C GLY A 357 -31.07 0.18 -1.17
N LYS A 358 -31.52 0.55 0.03
CA LYS A 358 -30.75 0.43 1.27
C LYS A 358 -31.46 -0.58 2.17
N GLU A 359 -30.66 -1.55 2.62
CA GLU A 359 -31.01 -2.71 3.46
C GLU A 359 -31.61 -3.90 2.68
N ALA A 360 -31.39 -5.16 3.03
CA ALA A 360 -30.18 -5.82 3.53
C ALA A 360 -30.17 -7.33 3.16
N ASP A 361 -31.15 -7.90 2.48
CA ASP A 361 -31.19 -9.36 2.22
C ASP A 361 -32.07 -9.83 1.04
N GLY A 362 -32.78 -8.92 0.36
CA GLY A 362 -33.26 -9.17 -1.01
C GLY A 362 -34.71 -9.64 -1.18
N TYR A 363 -35.60 -9.44 -0.20
CA TYR A 363 -37.04 -9.70 -0.36
C TYR A 363 -37.86 -8.43 -0.10
N MET A 364 -38.13 -7.70 -1.18
CA MET A 364 -39.21 -6.70 -1.23
C MET A 364 -40.51 -7.46 -1.41
N ASP A 365 -41.28 -7.64 -0.33
CA ASP A 365 -42.48 -8.46 -0.39
C ASP A 365 -43.71 -7.64 -0.74
N GLU A 366 -43.98 -6.47 -0.14
CA GLU A 366 -45.16 -5.65 -0.50
C GLU A 366 -44.86 -4.13 -0.48
N ILE A 367 -45.61 -3.37 -1.30
CA ILE A 367 -45.61 -1.90 -1.32
C ILE A 367 -47.04 -1.41 -1.09
N TYR A 368 -47.24 -0.51 -0.12
CA TYR A 368 -48.57 -0.02 0.25
C TYR A 368 -48.48 1.33 0.98
N ASP A 369 -49.48 2.20 0.84
CA ASP A 369 -49.63 3.40 1.68
C ASP A 369 -50.25 3.01 3.04
N LEU A 370 -49.41 2.66 4.02
CA LEU A 370 -49.85 2.09 5.30
C LEU A 370 -50.46 3.15 6.22
N ASN A 371 -50.03 4.40 6.11
CA ASN A 371 -50.48 5.50 6.94
C ASN A 371 -51.51 6.42 6.24
N LYS A 372 -51.85 6.12 4.99
CA LYS A 372 -52.77 6.88 4.14
C LYS A 372 -52.34 8.33 3.89
N ASP A 373 -51.04 8.58 3.82
CA ASP A 373 -50.48 9.91 3.60
C ASP A 373 -50.31 10.25 2.11
N GLY A 374 -50.71 9.34 1.23
CA GLY A 374 -50.59 9.46 -0.22
C GLY A 374 -49.23 9.05 -0.76
N LYS A 375 -48.35 8.50 0.09
CA LYS A 375 -47.04 7.97 -0.31
C LYS A 375 -46.99 6.47 -0.03
N LEU A 376 -46.32 5.75 -0.92
CA LEU A 376 -46.15 4.32 -0.78
C LEU A 376 -45.00 3.99 0.18
N ASP A 377 -45.29 3.11 1.14
CA ASP A 377 -44.36 2.50 2.09
C ASP A 377 -43.92 1.11 1.59
N ILE A 378 -42.82 0.59 2.14
CA ILE A 378 -42.36 -0.78 1.87
C ILE A 378 -42.57 -1.66 3.10
N VAL A 379 -43.02 -2.89 2.85
CA VAL A 379 -43.03 -3.98 3.82
C VAL A 379 -42.23 -5.17 3.27
N GLY A 380 -41.31 -5.71 4.05
CA GLY A 380 -40.54 -6.90 3.70
C GLY A 380 -40.35 -7.85 4.88
N LEU A 381 -39.90 -9.07 4.57
CA LEU A 381 -39.55 -10.09 5.54
C LEU A 381 -38.03 -10.25 5.63
N ASP A 382 -37.47 -10.11 6.84
CA ASP A 382 -36.06 -10.42 7.14
C ASP A 382 -36.01 -11.47 8.25
N GLY A 383 -35.69 -12.71 7.88
CA GLY A 383 -35.54 -13.81 8.82
C GLY A 383 -36.84 -14.14 9.58
N ASP A 384 -36.93 -13.69 10.83
CA ASP A 384 -38.12 -13.81 11.71
C ASP A 384 -38.71 -12.44 12.09
N GLU A 385 -38.42 -11.39 11.32
CA GLU A 385 -38.95 -10.04 11.50
C GLU A 385 -39.75 -9.56 10.29
N VAL A 386 -40.81 -8.77 10.54
CA VAL A 386 -41.42 -7.89 9.53
C VAL A 386 -40.70 -6.55 9.59
N VAL A 387 -40.19 -6.09 8.46
CA VAL A 387 -39.52 -4.81 8.32
C VAL A 387 -40.42 -3.85 7.55
N VAL A 388 -40.68 -2.67 8.12
CA VAL A 388 -41.50 -1.61 7.53
C VAL A 388 -40.66 -0.36 7.34
N ALA A 389 -40.62 0.16 6.12
CA ALA A 389 -39.98 1.43 5.79
C ALA A 389 -41.04 2.45 5.38
N LEU A 390 -41.25 3.47 6.23
CA LEU A 390 -42.26 4.51 5.98
C LEU A 390 -41.71 5.66 5.12
N ASN A 391 -42.51 6.10 4.17
CA ASN A 391 -42.29 7.25 3.30
C ASN A 391 -43.06 8.46 3.85
N THR A 392 -42.50 9.13 4.85
CA THR A 392 -43.22 10.20 5.57
C THR A 392 -43.40 11.49 4.76
N ILE A 393 -44.50 12.24 4.97
CA ILE A 393 -44.63 13.64 4.52
C ILE A 393 -43.52 14.51 5.13
N ASP A 394 -42.72 15.15 4.27
CA ASP A 394 -41.80 16.18 4.70
C ASP A 394 -42.58 17.47 5.01
N THR A 395 -42.55 17.88 6.27
CA THR A 395 -43.18 19.12 6.75
C THR A 395 -42.15 20.18 7.13
N LEU A 396 -40.87 19.85 7.00
CA LEU A 396 -39.78 20.75 7.33
C LEU A 396 -39.38 21.49 6.05
N PRO A 397 -39.23 22.81 6.10
CA PRO A 397 -38.61 23.55 5.00
C PRO A 397 -37.19 23.05 4.73
N PRO A 398 -36.75 23.10 3.47
CA PRO A 398 -35.39 22.69 3.13
C PRO A 398 -34.39 23.61 3.83
N VAL A 399 -33.39 23.01 4.45
CA VAL A 399 -32.32 23.67 5.18
C VAL A 399 -31.06 23.72 4.31
N ALA A 400 -30.50 24.90 4.12
CA ALA A 400 -29.21 25.05 3.45
C ALA A 400 -28.08 24.45 4.31
N ASN A 401 -27.60 23.27 3.93
CA ASN A 401 -26.50 22.56 4.60
C ASN A 401 -25.15 23.21 4.33
N SER A 402 -24.95 23.70 3.10
CA SER A 402 -23.70 24.33 2.73
C SER A 402 -23.87 25.37 1.63
N PHE A 403 -22.95 26.32 1.65
CA PHE A 403 -22.81 27.37 0.66
C PHE A 403 -21.45 27.22 -0.01
N THR A 404 -21.43 27.26 -1.34
CA THR A 404 -20.20 27.29 -2.14
C THR A 404 -20.24 28.49 -3.06
N PRO A 405 -19.37 29.48 -2.90
CA PRO A 405 -18.38 29.61 -1.83
C PRO A 405 -19.04 29.73 -0.45
N ALA A 406 -18.32 29.35 0.60
CA ALA A 406 -18.80 29.49 1.98
C ALA A 406 -19.11 30.96 2.30
N ASP A 407 -19.99 31.21 3.27
CA ASP A 407 -20.24 32.57 3.74
C ASP A 407 -18.96 33.23 4.27
N ASN A 408 -18.81 34.53 4.00
CA ASN A 408 -17.62 35.34 4.20
C ASN A 408 -16.35 34.79 3.50
N ALA A 409 -16.50 33.93 2.48
CA ALA A 409 -15.34 33.41 1.75
C ALA A 409 -14.59 34.54 1.06
N THR A 410 -13.30 34.60 1.30
CA THR A 410 -12.37 35.43 0.53
C THR A 410 -11.76 34.61 -0.59
N SER A 411 -11.37 35.28 -1.66
CA SER A 411 -10.64 34.68 -2.78
C SER A 411 -11.45 33.77 -3.71
N VAL A 412 -12.73 34.07 -3.90
CA VAL A 412 -13.64 33.32 -4.79
C VAL A 412 -13.33 33.64 -6.26
N SER A 413 -13.29 32.64 -7.14
CA SER A 413 -13.04 32.91 -8.57
C SER A 413 -14.13 33.81 -9.16
N LYS A 414 -13.74 34.70 -10.08
CA LYS A 414 -14.66 35.64 -10.74
C LYS A 414 -15.76 34.97 -11.58
N ASN A 415 -15.59 33.70 -11.90
CA ASN A 415 -16.54 32.88 -12.65
C ASN A 415 -17.04 31.67 -11.84
N SER A 416 -16.87 31.71 -10.51
CA SER A 416 -17.39 30.64 -9.65
C SER A 416 -18.90 30.56 -9.77
N ASN A 417 -19.40 29.36 -10.04
CA ASN A 417 -20.80 29.02 -9.83
C ASN A 417 -21.08 29.11 -8.32
N LEU A 418 -22.18 29.77 -7.96
CA LEU A 418 -22.60 29.88 -6.57
C LEU A 418 -23.62 28.78 -6.30
N VAL A 419 -23.27 27.83 -5.45
CA VAL A 419 -24.09 26.65 -5.18
C VAL A 419 -24.54 26.66 -3.73
N VAL A 420 -25.85 26.50 -3.51
CA VAL A 420 -26.43 26.16 -2.21
C VAL A 420 -26.82 24.70 -2.26
N THR A 421 -26.32 23.91 -1.31
CA THR A 421 -26.74 22.51 -1.13
C THR A 421 -27.67 22.43 0.04
N PHE A 422 -28.88 21.93 -0.18
CA PHE A 422 -29.88 21.70 0.83
C PHE A 422 -29.76 20.27 1.39
N ASN A 423 -30.39 20.03 2.55
CA ASN A 423 -30.50 18.70 3.15
C ASN A 423 -31.40 17.74 2.38
N GLU A 424 -32.16 18.25 1.43
CA GLU A 424 -33.19 17.53 0.67
C GLU A 424 -33.35 18.15 -0.72
N ASP A 425 -34.02 17.44 -1.63
CA ASP A 425 -34.26 17.92 -2.99
C ASP A 425 -35.19 19.14 -3.01
N ILE A 426 -34.91 20.08 -3.92
CA ILE A 426 -35.59 21.38 -3.96
C ILE A 426 -36.20 21.67 -5.34
N GLN A 427 -37.04 22.70 -5.40
CA GLN A 427 -37.61 23.27 -6.62
C GLN A 427 -37.68 24.81 -6.57
N ILE A 428 -37.80 25.43 -7.75
CA ILE A 428 -37.93 26.89 -7.87
C ILE A 428 -39.35 27.32 -7.47
N GLY A 429 -39.43 28.26 -6.52
CA GLY A 429 -40.67 28.85 -6.06
C GLY A 429 -41.00 30.18 -6.74
N THR A 430 -41.74 31.04 -6.02
CA THR A 430 -42.28 32.32 -6.54
C THR A 430 -41.45 33.55 -6.15
N GLY A 431 -40.51 33.41 -5.22
CA GLY A 431 -39.60 34.47 -4.79
C GLY A 431 -38.42 34.73 -5.75
N SER A 432 -37.78 35.89 -5.61
CA SER A 432 -36.60 36.27 -6.42
C SER A 432 -35.29 35.75 -5.82
N ILE A 433 -34.33 35.42 -6.70
CA ILE A 433 -32.95 35.09 -6.34
C ILE A 433 -32.04 36.10 -7.04
N THR A 434 -31.20 36.81 -6.28
CA THR A 434 -30.35 37.88 -6.82
C THR A 434 -28.91 37.79 -6.30
N LEU A 435 -27.94 38.06 -7.18
CA LEU A 435 -26.55 38.29 -6.84
C LEU A 435 -26.27 39.79 -6.90
N ASN A 436 -25.76 40.38 -5.83
CA ASN A 436 -25.59 41.81 -5.68
C ASN A 436 -24.14 42.18 -5.40
N LYS A 437 -23.65 43.28 -6.00
CA LYS A 437 -22.34 43.85 -5.68
C LYS A 437 -22.45 44.73 -4.43
N ALA A 438 -21.69 44.42 -3.38
CA ALA A 438 -21.85 45.05 -2.07
C ALA A 438 -21.50 46.55 -2.03
N SER A 439 -20.72 47.07 -2.98
CA SER A 439 -20.31 48.48 -2.99
C SER A 439 -21.43 49.45 -3.37
N ASP A 440 -22.38 49.00 -4.19
CA ASP A 440 -23.41 49.86 -4.81
C ASP A 440 -24.78 49.15 -4.98
N ASN A 441 -24.92 47.92 -4.48
CA ASN A 441 -26.09 47.05 -4.61
C ASN A 441 -26.53 46.83 -6.06
N THR A 442 -25.60 46.86 -7.02
CA THR A 442 -25.91 46.50 -8.40
C THR A 442 -26.21 45.01 -8.52
N VAL A 443 -27.37 44.67 -9.09
CA VAL A 443 -27.76 43.29 -9.38
C VAL A 443 -26.96 42.79 -10.58
N ILE A 444 -26.29 41.65 -10.42
CA ILE A 444 -25.57 40.95 -11.47
C ILE A 444 -26.51 39.92 -12.12
N ALA A 445 -26.53 39.87 -13.45
CA ALA A 445 -27.35 38.90 -14.16
C ALA A 445 -26.81 37.47 -13.95
N THR A 446 -27.69 36.55 -13.59
CA THR A 446 -27.37 35.15 -13.25
C THR A 446 -28.29 34.18 -13.98
N ASN A 447 -27.77 33.01 -14.34
CA ASN A 447 -28.59 31.85 -14.65
C ASN A 447 -28.84 31.06 -13.36
N VAL A 448 -30.10 30.74 -13.09
CA VAL A 448 -30.47 29.96 -11.91
C VAL A 448 -30.95 28.59 -12.37
N LEU A 449 -30.39 27.54 -11.78
CA LEU A 449 -30.73 26.15 -12.07
C LEU A 449 -30.87 25.37 -10.77
N VAL A 450 -31.83 24.45 -10.73
CA VAL A 450 -31.98 23.48 -9.65
C VAL A 450 -31.71 22.08 -10.21
N ASN A 451 -30.93 21.29 -9.48
CA ASN A 451 -30.62 19.90 -9.81
C ASN A 451 -30.58 19.07 -8.51
N GLY A 452 -31.65 18.33 -8.23
CA GLY A 452 -31.87 17.68 -6.94
C GLY A 452 -31.83 18.69 -5.80
N ASN A 453 -31.03 18.42 -4.77
CA ASN A 453 -30.83 19.28 -3.60
C ASN A 453 -29.89 20.48 -3.81
N GLN A 454 -29.47 20.78 -5.05
CA GLN A 454 -28.54 21.87 -5.33
C GLN A 454 -29.19 22.99 -6.14
N LEU A 455 -29.08 24.20 -5.60
CA LEU A 455 -29.36 25.46 -6.31
C LEU A 455 -28.05 26.01 -6.85
N SER A 456 -27.90 26.13 -8.18
CA SER A 456 -26.80 26.83 -8.82
C SER A 456 -27.24 28.21 -9.29
N ILE A 457 -26.45 29.23 -8.95
CA ILE A 457 -26.62 30.63 -9.34
C ILE A 457 -25.33 31.03 -10.04
N ASP A 458 -25.38 31.08 -11.37
CA ASP A 458 -24.20 31.23 -12.21
C ASP A 458 -24.17 32.64 -12.81
N PRO A 459 -23.17 33.49 -12.49
CA PRO A 459 -23.02 34.80 -13.12
C PRO A 459 -22.88 34.67 -14.64
N ILE A 460 -23.65 35.44 -15.41
CA ILE A 460 -23.59 35.41 -16.88
C ILE A 460 -22.31 36.09 -17.41
N ILE A 461 -21.69 36.93 -16.59
CA ILE A 461 -20.42 37.61 -16.87
C ILE A 461 -19.45 37.40 -15.71
N ASP A 462 -18.15 37.47 -16.00
CA ASP A 462 -17.10 37.49 -14.97
C ASP A 462 -17.34 38.65 -13.98
N LEU A 463 -17.27 38.32 -12.68
CA LEU A 463 -17.32 39.29 -11.59
C LEU A 463 -16.04 40.15 -11.55
N ALA A 464 -16.11 41.33 -10.95
CA ALA A 464 -14.96 42.22 -10.80
C ALA A 464 -13.98 41.69 -9.76
N ASP A 465 -12.68 41.82 -10.00
CA ASP A 465 -11.64 41.41 -9.04
C ASP A 465 -11.71 42.19 -7.73
N ASN A 466 -11.27 41.56 -6.63
CA ASN A 466 -11.18 42.16 -5.30
C ASN A 466 -12.46 42.92 -4.86
N SER A 467 -13.63 42.40 -5.22
CA SER A 467 -14.93 43.03 -4.98
C SER A 467 -15.79 42.13 -4.10
N ASN A 468 -16.54 42.75 -3.18
CA ASN A 468 -17.48 42.05 -2.31
C ASN A 468 -18.82 41.88 -3.00
N TYR A 469 -19.40 40.69 -2.90
CA TYR A 469 -20.71 40.33 -3.43
C TYR A 469 -21.53 39.59 -2.36
N TYR A 470 -22.84 39.63 -2.49
CA TYR A 470 -23.75 38.88 -1.63
C TYR A 470 -24.94 38.35 -2.43
N VAL A 471 -25.53 37.25 -1.98
CA VAL A 471 -26.71 36.63 -2.60
C VAL A 471 -27.92 36.86 -1.70
N GLU A 472 -29.05 37.24 -2.30
CA GLU A 472 -30.35 37.26 -1.64
C GLU A 472 -31.28 36.25 -2.29
N ILE A 473 -31.90 35.43 -1.44
CA ILE A 473 -32.93 34.45 -1.80
C ILE A 473 -34.18 34.87 -1.05
N ALA A 474 -35.20 35.37 -1.74
CA ALA A 474 -36.44 35.76 -1.07
C ALA A 474 -37.12 34.53 -0.44
N ASN A 475 -37.89 34.76 0.63
CA ASN A 475 -38.75 33.72 1.21
C ASN A 475 -39.64 33.11 0.10
N GLY A 476 -39.66 31.78 0.00
CA GLY A 476 -40.42 31.06 -1.04
C GLY A 476 -39.86 31.18 -2.46
N ALA A 477 -38.62 31.67 -2.64
CA ALA A 477 -37.89 31.56 -3.91
C ALA A 477 -37.44 30.11 -4.20
N ILE A 478 -37.26 29.34 -3.13
CA ILE A 478 -36.99 27.90 -3.14
C ILE A 478 -38.01 27.24 -2.21
N SER A 479 -38.49 26.07 -2.58
CA SER A 479 -39.20 25.15 -1.71
C SER A 479 -38.62 23.76 -1.87
N ASP A 480 -38.86 22.86 -0.93
CA ASP A 480 -38.65 21.43 -1.17
C ASP A 480 -39.67 20.89 -2.19
N ILE A 481 -39.53 19.62 -2.55
CA ILE A 481 -40.47 18.93 -3.44
C ILE A 481 -41.89 18.84 -2.83
N ALA A 482 -42.00 18.73 -1.50
CA ALA A 482 -43.27 18.75 -0.77
C ALA A 482 -43.94 20.13 -0.71
N GLY A 483 -43.26 21.19 -1.15
CA GLY A 483 -43.74 22.56 -1.20
C GLY A 483 -43.49 23.41 0.05
N ASN A 484 -42.72 22.95 1.06
CA ASN A 484 -42.41 23.80 2.20
C ASN A 484 -41.38 24.86 1.78
N ALA A 485 -41.70 26.13 2.03
CA ALA A 485 -40.92 27.26 1.53
C ALA A 485 -39.63 27.46 2.35
N TYR A 486 -38.49 27.52 1.67
CA TYR A 486 -37.25 27.97 2.29
C TYR A 486 -37.44 29.41 2.78
N ALA A 487 -37.10 29.65 4.06
CA ALA A 487 -37.23 30.96 4.69
C ALA A 487 -36.47 32.07 3.95
N GLY A 488 -35.51 31.70 3.11
CA GLY A 488 -34.72 32.61 2.29
C GLY A 488 -33.49 33.15 3.03
N ILE A 489 -32.69 33.91 2.29
CA ILE A 489 -31.49 34.60 2.76
C ILE A 489 -31.71 36.07 2.43
N THR A 490 -31.77 36.91 3.47
CA THR A 490 -32.03 38.35 3.32
C THR A 490 -30.93 39.15 3.98
N GLY A 491 -30.53 40.26 3.34
CA GLY A 491 -29.47 41.13 3.81
C GLY A 491 -28.07 40.70 3.37
N GLY A 492 -27.25 41.67 3.02
CA GLY A 492 -25.93 41.46 2.42
C GLY A 492 -24.85 40.86 3.32
N GLU A 493 -25.20 40.45 4.54
CA GLU A 493 -24.28 39.79 5.48
C GLU A 493 -24.55 38.28 5.61
N ALA A 494 -25.69 37.77 5.11
CA ALA A 494 -26.13 36.41 5.39
C ALA A 494 -25.49 35.34 4.49
N TRP A 495 -25.24 35.66 3.22
CA TRP A 495 -24.34 34.89 2.35
C TRP A 495 -23.57 35.85 1.45
N ASN A 496 -22.32 36.12 1.85
CA ASN A 496 -21.46 37.06 1.16
C ASN A 496 -20.08 36.46 0.87
N PHE A 497 -19.38 37.02 -0.12
CA PHE A 497 -18.03 36.61 -0.47
C PHE A 497 -17.26 37.75 -1.14
N GLN A 498 -15.93 37.64 -1.11
CA GLN A 498 -15.02 38.52 -1.84
C GLN A 498 -14.37 37.76 -2.99
N THR A 499 -14.48 38.30 -4.20
CA THR A 499 -13.79 37.74 -5.37
C THR A 499 -12.28 37.83 -5.20
N ILE A 500 -11.59 36.90 -5.84
CA ILE A 500 -10.15 36.74 -5.81
C ILE A 500 -9.43 38.04 -6.14
N VAL A 501 -8.46 38.34 -5.27
CA VAL A 501 -7.31 39.18 -5.63
C VAL A 501 -6.49 38.32 -6.58
N PRO A 502 -6.19 38.75 -7.82
CA PRO A 502 -5.79 37.91 -8.96
C PRO A 502 -5.02 36.62 -8.59
N SER A 503 -5.49 35.47 -9.09
CA SER A 503 -4.96 34.16 -8.73
C SER A 503 -3.48 34.01 -9.10
N ASP A 504 -2.68 33.67 -8.09
CA ASP A 504 -1.33 33.17 -8.27
C ASP A 504 -1.40 31.72 -8.76
N SER A 505 -1.13 31.51 -10.06
CA SER A 505 -1.01 30.17 -10.66
C SER A 505 0.44 29.71 -10.74
N THR A 506 1.38 30.46 -10.16
CA THR A 506 2.79 30.11 -10.18
C THR A 506 3.12 29.25 -8.96
N PRO A 507 3.65 28.02 -9.13
CA PRO A 507 4.09 27.23 -7.99
C PRO A 507 5.21 27.92 -7.23
N PRO A 508 5.32 27.69 -5.90
CA PRO A 508 6.36 28.33 -5.10
C PRO A 508 7.74 27.91 -5.58
N GLY A 509 8.54 28.89 -5.98
CA GLY A 509 9.92 28.72 -6.43
C GLY A 509 10.90 28.81 -5.27
N VAL A 510 11.98 28.02 -5.30
CA VAL A 510 13.05 28.14 -4.30
C VAL A 510 13.83 29.43 -4.55
N SER A 511 13.86 30.31 -3.55
CA SER A 511 14.66 31.53 -3.57
C SER A 511 16.08 31.31 -3.03
N SER A 512 16.24 30.40 -2.06
CA SER A 512 17.56 30.00 -1.56
C SER A 512 17.53 28.71 -0.73
N PHE A 513 18.70 28.08 -0.63
CA PHE A 513 18.98 26.99 0.30
C PHE A 513 19.90 27.45 1.43
N SER A 514 19.70 26.90 2.62
CA SER A 514 20.65 26.99 3.73
C SER A 514 20.79 25.62 4.40
N PRO A 515 21.92 24.92 4.24
CA PRO A 515 23.12 25.35 3.55
C PRO A 515 22.91 25.60 2.05
N VAL A 516 23.65 26.56 1.49
CA VAL A 516 23.63 26.81 0.04
C VAL A 516 24.08 25.56 -0.73
N ASP A 517 23.61 25.41 -1.97
CA ASP A 517 24.03 24.29 -2.81
C ASP A 517 25.57 24.27 -2.99
N ASN A 518 26.15 23.08 -2.96
CA ASN A 518 27.59 22.79 -2.93
C ASN A 518 28.35 23.38 -1.71
N ALA A 519 27.68 23.73 -0.61
CA ALA A 519 28.36 24.15 0.62
C ALA A 519 29.29 23.04 1.15
N THR A 520 30.50 23.38 1.60
CA THR A 520 31.53 22.38 1.97
C THR A 520 31.81 22.23 3.46
N LYS A 521 31.11 22.97 4.32
CA LYS A 521 31.38 23.06 5.77
C LYS A 521 30.10 23.12 6.60
N VAL A 522 29.13 22.28 6.26
CA VAL A 522 27.84 22.25 6.94
C VAL A 522 27.98 21.56 8.29
N ALA A 523 27.56 22.19 9.38
CA ALA A 523 27.61 21.54 10.69
C ALA A 523 26.85 20.20 10.66
N VAL A 524 27.37 19.17 11.31
CA VAL A 524 26.73 17.84 11.33
C VAL A 524 25.34 17.84 11.99
N SER A 525 25.05 18.85 12.81
CA SER A 525 23.76 19.09 13.46
C SER A 525 22.94 20.18 12.77
N ALA A 526 23.32 20.62 11.57
CA ALA A 526 22.65 21.71 10.88
C ALA A 526 21.21 21.33 10.51
N ASN A 527 20.28 22.24 10.78
CA ASN A 527 18.99 22.22 10.11
C ASN A 527 19.19 22.55 8.63
N LEU A 528 18.39 21.92 7.77
CA LEU A 528 18.35 22.19 6.35
C LEU A 528 17.14 23.09 6.08
N VAL A 529 17.34 24.20 5.39
CA VAL A 529 16.33 25.23 5.19
C VAL A 529 16.18 25.50 3.71
N VAL A 530 14.94 25.57 3.27
CA VAL A 530 14.55 26.04 1.93
C VAL A 530 13.71 27.29 2.12
N ASN A 531 14.14 28.40 1.53
CA ASN A 531 13.33 29.60 1.45
C ASN A 531 12.68 29.64 0.06
N PHE A 532 11.41 29.98 0.02
CA PHE A 532 10.64 30.15 -1.20
C PHE A 532 10.48 31.65 -1.54
N ASN A 533 10.16 31.96 -2.79
CA ASN A 533 9.84 33.31 -3.25
C ASN A 533 8.48 33.82 -2.72
N GLU A 534 7.68 32.94 -2.12
CA GLU A 534 6.34 33.23 -1.61
C GLU A 534 6.01 32.37 -0.38
N SER A 535 4.90 32.67 0.30
CA SER A 535 4.48 31.93 1.48
C SER A 535 4.00 30.53 1.15
N ILE A 536 4.38 29.55 1.97
CA ILE A 536 4.12 28.13 1.73
C ILE A 536 3.33 27.46 2.85
N LYS A 537 2.76 26.30 2.56
CA LYS A 537 2.18 25.34 3.49
C LYS A 537 2.67 23.92 3.18
N LYS A 538 2.55 23.03 4.17
CA LYS A 538 2.86 21.60 3.98
C LYS A 538 1.81 20.96 3.08
N GLY A 539 2.23 20.06 2.20
CA GLY A 539 1.35 19.13 1.51
C GLY A 539 0.79 18.07 2.45
N SER A 540 -0.34 17.47 2.07
CA SER A 540 -0.99 16.41 2.85
C SER A 540 -0.19 15.09 2.85
N THR A 541 0.69 14.90 1.86
CA THR A 541 1.58 13.75 1.71
C THR A 541 2.94 14.21 1.16
N GLY A 542 3.97 13.36 1.27
CA GLY A 542 5.29 13.63 0.69
C GLY A 542 6.45 13.41 1.67
N ASN A 543 7.61 13.06 1.11
CA ASN A 543 8.83 12.76 1.85
C ASN A 543 9.96 13.72 1.49
N ILE A 544 10.80 14.00 2.47
CA ILE A 544 12.08 14.70 2.35
C ILE A 544 13.16 13.66 2.67
N ILE A 545 14.06 13.40 1.72
CA ILE A 545 15.03 12.30 1.83
C ILE A 545 16.44 12.87 1.78
N ILE A 546 17.25 12.55 2.78
CA ILE A 546 18.67 12.90 2.83
C ILE A 546 19.46 11.66 2.41
N LYS A 547 20.31 11.79 1.39
CA LYS A 547 21.10 10.68 0.84
C LYS A 547 22.57 11.02 0.77
N LYS A 548 23.43 10.00 0.91
CA LYS A 548 24.86 10.16 0.64
C LYS A 548 25.09 10.26 -0.87
N LEU A 549 25.92 11.22 -1.29
CA LEU A 549 26.24 11.44 -2.69
C LEU A 549 27.01 10.25 -3.31
N ALA A 550 27.88 9.62 -2.52
CA ALA A 550 28.82 8.58 -2.96
C ALA A 550 28.13 7.29 -3.42
N ASP A 551 27.09 6.84 -2.72
CA ASP A 551 26.48 5.52 -2.91
C ASP A 551 24.93 5.54 -2.98
N ASN A 552 24.31 6.71 -2.94
CA ASN A 552 22.85 6.91 -2.88
C ASN A 552 22.17 6.28 -1.65
N SER A 553 22.92 5.85 -0.63
CA SER A 553 22.33 5.30 0.58
C SER A 553 21.50 6.38 1.30
N VAL A 554 20.28 6.00 1.70
CA VAL A 554 19.40 6.86 2.47
C VAL A 554 19.96 7.00 3.88
N VAL A 555 20.18 8.24 4.28
CA VAL A 555 20.56 8.61 5.65
C VAL A 555 19.31 8.71 6.51
N GLU A 556 18.30 9.40 5.98
CA GLU A 556 17.05 9.65 6.67
C GLU A 556 15.93 9.98 5.68
N THR A 557 14.73 9.50 5.98
CA THR A 557 13.48 9.88 5.31
C THR A 557 12.58 10.57 6.32
N ILE A 558 12.21 11.81 6.04
CA ILE A 558 11.39 12.67 6.90
C ILE A 558 10.06 12.93 6.17
N GLY A 559 8.95 12.45 6.72
CA GLY A 559 7.63 12.80 6.19
C GLY A 559 7.34 14.30 6.38
N VAL A 560 6.76 14.96 5.39
CA VAL A 560 6.52 16.42 5.46
C VAL A 560 5.50 16.80 6.55
N THR A 561 4.59 15.88 6.88
CA THR A 561 3.64 16.01 7.99
C THR A 561 4.29 15.83 9.37
N SER A 562 5.52 15.31 9.44
CA SER A 562 6.23 15.16 10.72
C SER A 562 6.57 16.51 11.36
N GLY A 563 6.73 16.54 12.68
CA GLY A 563 7.23 17.72 13.41
C GLY A 563 8.69 18.08 13.12
N LYS A 564 9.40 17.28 12.32
CA LYS A 564 10.80 17.53 11.92
C LYS A 564 10.91 18.36 10.64
N ALA A 565 9.83 18.47 9.87
CA ALA A 565 9.67 19.50 8.87
C ALA A 565 8.76 20.59 9.45
N THR A 566 9.17 21.85 9.52
CA THR A 566 8.35 22.95 10.03
C THR A 566 8.30 24.06 9.01
N VAL A 567 7.11 24.63 8.80
CA VAL A 567 6.90 25.74 7.87
C VAL A 567 6.53 26.99 8.68
N SER A 568 7.16 28.12 8.36
CA SER A 568 6.86 29.43 8.92
C SER A 568 6.96 30.48 7.81
N GLY A 569 5.83 31.00 7.35
CA GLY A 569 5.78 31.91 6.19
C GLY A 569 6.29 31.23 4.91
N ASN A 570 7.33 31.79 4.30
CA ASN A 570 7.98 31.25 3.09
C ASN A 570 9.15 30.29 3.37
N LYS A 571 9.33 29.86 4.63
CA LYS A 571 10.50 29.09 5.05
C LYS A 571 10.13 27.67 5.47
N LEU A 572 10.68 26.68 4.78
CA LEU A 572 10.71 25.28 5.21
C LEU A 572 12.00 25.04 6.01
N THR A 573 11.87 24.55 7.24
CA THR A 573 12.99 24.08 8.05
C THR A 573 12.87 22.57 8.28
N ILE A 574 13.93 21.85 7.97
CA ILE A 574 14.07 20.40 8.06
C ILE A 574 15.12 20.14 9.14
N ASN A 575 14.74 19.39 10.17
CA ASN A 575 15.60 19.07 11.31
C ASN A 575 15.88 17.56 11.34
N PRO A 576 17.03 17.12 10.79
CA PRO A 576 17.43 15.71 10.81
C PRO A 576 17.43 15.14 12.22
N THR A 577 16.93 13.92 12.42
CA THR A 577 16.88 13.31 13.76
C THR A 577 18.23 12.79 14.23
N LYS A 578 19.15 12.52 13.30
CA LYS A 578 20.52 12.10 13.58
C LYS A 578 21.48 13.14 13.06
N ASN A 579 22.56 13.38 13.82
CA ASN A 579 23.68 14.13 13.29
C ASN A 579 24.21 13.43 12.03
N LEU A 580 24.50 14.22 11.01
CA LEU A 580 25.15 13.76 9.80
C LEU A 580 26.56 13.24 10.12
N LEU A 581 27.07 12.33 9.31
CA LEU A 581 28.46 11.89 9.43
C LEU A 581 29.38 13.04 9.02
N PRO A 582 30.51 13.27 9.72
CA PRO A 582 31.50 14.27 9.33
C PRO A 582 32.11 14.02 7.95
N ASN A 583 32.59 15.08 7.30
CA ASN A 583 33.30 15.04 6.00
C ASN A 583 32.59 14.22 4.90
N THR A 584 31.26 14.20 4.92
CA THR A 584 30.45 13.36 4.04
C THR A 584 29.62 14.24 3.11
N ASP A 585 29.63 13.91 1.82
CA ASP A 585 28.83 14.58 0.79
C ASP A 585 27.40 14.03 0.79
N TYR A 586 26.42 14.92 0.85
CA TYR A 586 24.99 14.65 0.91
C TYR A 586 24.24 15.39 -0.19
N TYR A 587 23.07 14.85 -0.56
CA TYR A 587 22.07 15.58 -1.32
C TYR A 587 20.68 15.32 -0.76
N VAL A 588 19.77 16.26 -1.00
CA VAL A 588 18.40 16.25 -0.47
C VAL A 588 17.42 16.14 -1.62
N GLU A 589 16.44 15.25 -1.46
CA GLU A 589 15.29 15.15 -2.35
C GLU A 589 14.02 15.55 -1.61
N ILE A 590 13.15 16.30 -2.28
CA ILE A 590 11.84 16.70 -1.77
C ILE A 590 10.82 16.21 -2.80
N GLY A 591 9.90 15.36 -2.38
CA GLY A 591 8.86 14.83 -3.26
C GLY A 591 7.96 15.93 -3.85
N ASN A 592 7.52 15.74 -5.08
CA ASN A 592 6.51 16.60 -5.71
C ASN A 592 5.26 16.71 -4.82
N GLY A 593 4.76 17.92 -4.61
CA GLY A 593 3.57 18.18 -3.79
C GLY A 593 3.78 18.09 -2.27
N ALA A 594 5.01 17.80 -1.80
CA ALA A 594 5.32 17.85 -0.37
C ALA A 594 5.19 19.27 0.21
N ILE A 595 5.40 20.29 -0.62
CA ILE A 595 5.20 21.70 -0.29
C ILE A 595 4.22 22.29 -1.30
N LYS A 596 3.34 23.17 -0.83
CA LYS A 596 2.42 23.95 -1.64
C LYS A 596 2.54 25.42 -1.26
N ASP A 597 2.20 26.34 -2.15
CA ASP A 597 1.94 27.73 -1.73
C ASP A 597 0.62 27.82 -0.94
N LEU A 598 0.28 29.02 -0.45
CA LEU A 598 -1.00 29.22 0.23
C LEU A 598 -2.20 29.03 -0.70
N ALA A 599 -2.06 29.33 -2.00
CA ALA A 599 -3.07 29.13 -3.05
C ALA A 599 -3.30 27.64 -3.41
N GLY A 600 -2.40 26.74 -3.01
CA GLY A 600 -2.47 25.30 -3.23
C GLY A 600 -1.65 24.78 -4.41
N ASN A 601 -0.90 25.59 -5.16
CA ASN A 601 -0.06 25.09 -6.24
C ASN A 601 1.11 24.27 -5.66
N SER A 602 1.39 23.12 -6.28
CA SER A 602 2.36 22.16 -5.75
C SER A 602 3.78 22.52 -6.20
N TYR A 603 4.69 22.63 -5.23
CA TYR A 603 6.12 22.66 -5.55
C TYR A 603 6.50 21.37 -6.27
N THR A 604 7.17 21.52 -7.42
CA THR A 604 7.59 20.40 -8.28
C THR A 604 8.55 19.43 -7.58
N GLY A 605 9.19 19.87 -6.49
CA GLY A 605 10.11 19.07 -5.69
C GLY A 605 11.56 19.25 -6.12
N ILE A 606 12.44 18.52 -5.43
CA ILE A 606 13.88 18.45 -5.70
C ILE A 606 14.21 16.97 -5.93
N THR A 607 14.83 16.66 -7.06
CA THR A 607 15.26 15.31 -7.39
C THR A 607 16.69 15.29 -7.90
N GLY A 608 17.41 14.19 -7.65
CA GLY A 608 18.76 14.01 -8.15
C GLY A 608 19.85 14.73 -7.34
N LYS A 609 21.11 14.46 -7.73
CA LYS A 609 22.31 14.77 -6.92
C LYS A 609 22.77 16.22 -6.96
N THR A 610 22.31 17.00 -7.94
CA THR A 610 22.87 18.32 -8.26
C THR A 610 21.95 19.47 -7.88
N ALA A 611 20.72 19.19 -7.48
CA ALA A 611 19.71 20.22 -7.24
C ALA A 611 19.85 20.87 -5.86
N TRP A 612 20.16 20.07 -4.83
CA TRP A 612 20.59 20.59 -3.53
C TRP A 612 21.51 19.57 -2.84
N ASN A 613 22.80 19.90 -2.82
CA ASN A 613 23.84 19.07 -2.24
C ASN A 613 24.78 19.88 -1.36
N PHE A 614 25.43 19.21 -0.41
CA PHE A 614 26.39 19.84 0.48
C PHE A 614 27.29 18.79 1.13
N LYS A 615 28.44 19.23 1.63
CA LYS A 615 29.37 18.45 2.43
C LYS A 615 29.32 18.88 3.89
N SER A 616 29.15 17.91 4.78
CA SER A 616 29.27 18.15 6.20
C SER A 616 30.72 18.51 6.58
N ILE A 617 30.87 19.33 7.62
CA ILE A 617 32.16 19.72 8.15
C ILE A 617 32.89 18.47 8.66
N ASP A 618 34.18 18.40 8.37
CA ASP A 618 35.06 17.47 9.06
C ASP A 618 35.22 17.94 10.52
N SER A 619 34.75 17.12 11.45
CA SER A 619 34.82 17.37 12.90
C SER A 619 35.63 16.28 13.62
N THR A 620 36.29 15.40 12.87
CA THR A 620 37.11 14.34 13.44
C THR A 620 38.55 14.84 13.57
N PRO A 621 39.13 14.86 14.79
CA PRO A 621 40.54 15.19 14.96
C PRO A 621 41.47 14.21 14.25
N PRO A 622 42.63 14.66 13.73
CA PRO A 622 43.63 13.77 13.16
C PRO A 622 44.18 12.83 14.24
N LYS A 623 44.46 11.58 13.87
CA LYS A 623 44.99 10.52 14.73
C LYS A 623 46.35 10.06 14.26
N VAL A 624 47.24 9.72 15.20
CA VAL A 624 48.56 9.17 14.88
C VAL A 624 48.40 7.75 14.33
N SER A 625 49.05 7.47 13.21
CA SER A 625 49.15 6.15 12.61
C SER A 625 50.47 5.44 12.92
N SER A 626 51.56 6.19 13.13
CA SER A 626 52.87 5.63 13.55
C SER A 626 53.83 6.69 14.08
N PHE A 627 54.82 6.22 14.87
CA PHE A 627 55.96 6.98 15.34
C PHE A 627 57.26 6.43 14.74
N SER A 628 58.24 7.31 14.50
CA SER A 628 59.62 6.93 14.23
C SER A 628 60.54 7.88 15.01
N PRO A 629 61.35 7.38 15.97
CA PRO A 629 61.43 6.00 16.42
C PRO A 629 60.09 5.53 16.99
N VAL A 630 59.84 4.22 16.91
CA VAL A 630 58.63 3.62 17.48
C VAL A 630 58.61 3.80 19.00
N ASP A 631 57.43 3.75 19.61
CA ASP A 631 57.31 3.81 21.06
C ASP A 631 58.05 2.63 21.72
N ASN A 632 58.75 2.91 22.82
CA ASN A 632 59.68 2.04 23.53
C ASN A 632 60.90 1.58 22.70
N ALA A 633 61.26 2.28 21.63
CA ALA A 633 62.50 2.00 20.90
C ALA A 633 63.70 2.11 21.85
N THR A 634 64.65 1.17 21.82
CA THR A 634 65.76 1.13 22.80
C THR A 634 67.10 1.60 22.27
N LYS A 635 67.17 1.91 20.97
CA LYS A 635 68.43 2.11 20.25
C LYS A 635 68.43 3.32 19.32
N VAL A 636 67.87 4.42 19.79
CA VAL A 636 67.72 5.65 18.99
C VAL A 636 69.04 6.40 18.90
N ALA A 637 69.51 6.72 17.69
CA ALA A 637 70.72 7.53 17.52
C ALA A 637 70.62 8.88 18.27
N VAL A 638 71.73 9.35 18.84
CA VAL A 638 71.75 10.60 19.60
C VAL A 638 71.47 11.86 18.76
N THR A 639 71.57 11.72 17.44
CA THR A 639 71.30 12.74 16.41
C THR A 639 69.93 12.56 15.74
N ALA A 640 69.10 11.60 16.19
CA ALA A 640 67.89 11.22 15.49
C ALA A 640 66.87 12.37 15.38
N ASN A 641 66.27 12.47 14.18
CA ASN A 641 65.04 13.22 13.98
C ASN A 641 63.84 12.33 14.33
N PHE A 642 62.72 12.96 14.73
CA PHE A 642 61.50 12.24 15.06
C PHE A 642 60.41 12.51 14.03
N VAL A 643 59.60 11.49 13.75
CA VAL A 643 58.52 11.55 12.78
C VAL A 643 57.23 11.03 13.42
N VAL A 644 56.14 11.74 13.18
CA VAL A 644 54.78 11.31 13.51
C VAL A 644 53.96 11.31 12.23
N ASN A 645 53.42 10.15 11.86
CA ASN A 645 52.50 10.05 10.73
C ASN A 645 51.06 10.05 11.25
N PHE A 646 50.16 10.70 10.52
CA PHE A 646 48.73 10.77 10.83
C PHE A 646 47.90 9.99 9.81
N ASN A 647 46.67 9.62 10.17
CA ASN A 647 45.70 8.97 9.28
C ASN A 647 45.19 9.90 8.16
N GLU A 648 45.48 11.20 8.24
CA GLU A 648 44.99 12.23 7.33
C GLU A 648 45.98 13.39 7.21
N SER A 649 45.76 14.26 6.22
CA SER A 649 46.63 15.42 6.01
C SER A 649 46.51 16.43 7.15
N ILE A 650 47.65 16.92 7.61
CA ILE A 650 47.75 17.82 8.74
C ILE A 650 48.34 19.17 8.36
N LYS A 651 48.17 20.14 9.26
CA LYS A 651 48.86 21.43 9.26
C LYS A 651 49.33 21.76 10.68
N LYS A 652 50.29 22.67 10.77
CA LYS A 652 50.74 23.21 12.05
C LYS A 652 49.63 24.05 12.69
N GLY A 653 49.47 23.94 14.00
CA GLY A 653 48.73 24.89 14.79
C GLY A 653 49.41 26.26 14.82
N SER A 654 48.64 27.31 15.09
CA SER A 654 49.15 28.68 15.23
C SER A 654 49.98 28.87 16.50
N THR A 655 49.85 27.96 17.48
CA THR A 655 50.59 27.91 18.74
C THR A 655 50.81 26.44 19.12
N GLY A 656 51.69 26.18 20.09
CA GLY A 656 51.94 24.84 20.63
C GLY A 656 53.42 24.44 20.61
N ASN A 657 53.78 23.55 21.52
CA ASN A 657 55.15 23.09 21.73
C ASN A 657 55.25 21.57 21.59
N ILE A 658 56.42 21.13 21.14
CA ILE A 658 56.89 19.75 21.14
C ILE A 658 58.05 19.71 22.13
N ILE A 659 57.97 18.86 23.15
CA ILE A 659 58.92 18.87 24.27
C ILE A 659 59.56 17.49 24.38
N ILE A 660 60.89 17.46 24.40
CA ILE A 660 61.67 16.24 24.60
C ILE A 660 62.19 16.26 26.03
N LYS A 661 61.93 15.21 26.80
CA LYS A 661 62.22 15.16 28.24
C LYS A 661 62.91 13.85 28.60
N LYS A 662 63.77 13.87 29.61
CA LYS A 662 64.35 12.65 30.18
C LYS A 662 63.30 11.92 31.00
N LEU A 663 63.21 10.61 30.83
CA LEU A 663 62.26 9.76 31.53
C LEU A 663 62.54 9.69 33.04
N ALA A 664 63.83 9.69 33.41
CA ALA A 664 64.31 9.52 34.78
C ALA A 664 63.88 10.64 35.73
N ASP A 665 64.01 11.91 35.30
CA ASP A 665 63.84 13.08 36.18
C ASP A 665 62.88 14.15 35.62
N ASN A 666 62.24 13.91 34.46
CA ASN A 666 61.39 14.87 33.74
C ASN A 666 62.10 16.15 33.28
N SER A 667 63.43 16.22 33.35
CA SER A 667 64.18 17.39 32.86
C SER A 667 63.95 17.57 31.36
N VAL A 668 63.69 18.82 30.96
CA VAL A 668 63.49 19.19 29.56
C VAL A 668 64.84 19.23 28.86
N VAL A 669 64.98 18.43 27.80
CA VAL A 669 66.12 18.47 26.89
C VAL A 669 65.96 19.68 25.98
N GLU A 670 64.82 19.74 25.28
CA GLU A 670 64.51 20.78 24.32
C GLU A 670 62.99 21.02 24.24
N THR A 671 62.61 22.28 24.02
CA THR A 671 61.25 22.69 23.69
C THR A 671 61.27 23.31 22.30
N ILE A 672 60.56 22.68 21.36
CA ILE A 672 60.47 23.07 19.97
C ILE A 672 59.08 23.66 19.74
N GLY A 673 59.01 24.96 19.44
CA GLY A 673 57.75 25.57 19.03
C GLY A 673 57.29 25.00 17.68
N VAL A 674 56.01 24.65 17.55
CA VAL A 674 55.50 23.99 16.33
C VAL A 674 55.57 24.90 15.10
N THR A 675 55.56 26.22 15.30
CA THR A 675 55.75 27.23 14.25
C THR A 675 57.21 27.38 13.81
N SER A 676 58.17 26.83 14.56
CA SER A 676 59.59 26.87 14.18
C SER A 676 59.86 26.05 12.90
N GLY A 677 60.99 26.34 12.24
CA GLY A 677 61.47 25.54 11.11
C GLY A 677 61.98 24.13 11.50
N LYS A 678 62.00 23.81 12.79
CA LYS A 678 62.45 22.51 13.33
C LYS A 678 61.34 21.48 13.42
N ALA A 679 60.08 21.91 13.46
CA ALA A 679 58.94 21.08 13.15
C ALA A 679 58.57 21.33 11.68
N THR A 680 58.42 20.33 10.83
CA THR A 680 57.96 20.50 9.45
C THR A 680 56.80 19.55 9.17
N VAL A 681 55.85 20.00 8.34
CA VAL A 681 54.68 19.21 7.97
C VAL A 681 54.66 19.06 6.45
N SER A 682 54.50 17.83 5.98
CA SER A 682 54.32 17.50 4.56
C SER A 682 53.23 16.45 4.43
N GLY A 683 52.07 16.83 3.89
CA GLY A 683 50.90 15.95 3.85
C GLY A 683 50.44 15.54 5.24
N ASN A 684 50.45 14.23 5.53
CA ASN A 684 50.09 13.65 6.83
C ASN A 684 51.30 13.41 7.77
N LYS A 685 52.50 13.89 7.42
CA LYS A 685 53.74 13.63 8.15
C LYS A 685 54.22 14.87 8.88
N LEU A 686 54.39 14.77 10.20
CA LEU A 686 55.13 15.72 11.03
C LEU A 686 56.57 15.20 11.19
N THR A 687 57.56 16.05 10.90
CA THR A 687 58.98 15.78 11.17
C THR A 687 59.49 16.78 12.20
N ILE A 688 60.24 16.31 13.19
CA ILE A 688 60.75 17.04 14.34
C ILE A 688 62.26 16.86 14.32
N ASN A 689 62.99 17.96 14.20
CA ASN A 689 64.45 17.98 14.08
C ASN A 689 65.05 18.68 15.31
N PRO A 690 65.39 17.96 16.38
CA PRO A 690 66.02 18.53 17.57
C PRO A 690 67.34 19.24 17.22
N THR A 691 67.66 20.30 17.95
CA THR A 691 68.96 20.98 17.81
C THR A 691 69.99 20.49 18.82
N LYS A 692 69.53 19.88 19.91
CA LYS A 692 70.41 19.27 20.90
C LYS A 692 70.52 17.78 20.65
N ASN A 693 71.76 17.30 20.56
CA ASN A 693 72.03 15.87 20.60
C ASN A 693 71.55 15.31 21.94
N LEU A 694 70.96 14.12 21.88
CA LEU A 694 70.58 13.35 23.06
C LEU A 694 71.84 12.85 23.77
N LEU A 695 71.77 12.67 25.09
CA LEU A 695 72.79 11.91 25.80
C LEU A 695 72.66 10.41 25.46
N PRO A 696 73.78 9.67 25.27
CA PRO A 696 73.77 8.21 25.06
C PRO A 696 73.13 7.44 26.22
N ASN A 697 72.61 6.24 25.94
CA ASN A 697 72.06 5.29 26.92
C ASN A 697 71.05 5.92 27.90
N THR A 698 70.28 6.91 27.44
CA THR A 698 69.36 7.69 28.26
C THR A 698 67.93 7.50 27.75
N ASP A 699 67.00 7.27 28.66
CA ASP A 699 65.57 7.16 28.34
C ASP A 699 64.92 8.54 28.23
N TYR A 700 64.13 8.74 27.17
CA TYR A 700 63.42 9.98 26.83
C TYR A 700 61.94 9.71 26.53
N TYR A 701 61.12 10.75 26.63
CA TYR A 701 59.77 10.78 26.09
C TYR A 701 59.48 12.13 25.42
N VAL A 702 58.53 12.12 24.49
CA VAL A 702 58.13 13.29 23.70
C VAL A 702 56.69 13.66 24.02
N GLU A 703 56.46 14.93 24.31
CA GLU A 703 55.13 15.51 24.48
C GLU A 703 54.81 16.44 23.31
N ILE A 704 53.58 16.36 22.80
CA ILE A 704 53.05 17.26 21.78
C ILE A 704 51.83 17.95 22.37
N GLY A 705 51.86 19.27 22.49
CA GLY A 705 50.73 20.02 23.05
C GLY A 705 49.44 19.86 22.24
N ASN A 706 48.30 19.84 22.93
CA ASN A 706 46.98 19.89 22.29
C ASN A 706 46.89 21.09 21.33
N GLY A 707 46.45 20.84 20.09
CA GLY A 707 46.31 21.87 19.07
C GLY A 707 47.62 22.36 18.43
N ALA A 708 48.78 21.80 18.83
CA ALA A 708 50.05 22.03 18.12
C ALA A 708 49.99 21.52 16.68
N ILE A 709 49.24 20.44 16.45
CA ILE A 709 48.91 19.92 15.12
C ILE A 709 47.39 20.00 14.94
N LYS A 710 46.97 20.30 13.71
CA LYS A 710 45.57 20.29 13.30
C LYS A 710 45.44 19.53 11.99
N ASP A 711 44.25 19.03 11.68
CA ASP A 711 43.96 18.64 10.30
C ASP A 711 43.78 19.88 9.40
N LEU A 712 43.58 19.66 8.10
CA LEU A 712 43.31 20.76 7.17
C LEU A 712 41.98 21.47 7.46
N ALA A 713 40.99 20.79 8.04
CA ALA A 713 39.69 21.35 8.44
C ALA A 713 39.77 22.25 9.68
N GLY A 714 40.84 22.15 10.47
CA GLY A 714 41.09 22.92 11.69
C GLY A 714 40.83 22.19 13.00
N ASN A 715 40.49 20.89 13.01
CA ASN A 715 40.32 20.15 14.25
C ASN A 715 41.68 19.90 14.90
N ASN A 716 41.77 20.12 16.21
CA ASN A 716 43.01 20.00 16.95
C ASN A 716 43.35 18.53 17.19
N TYR A 717 44.58 18.11 16.86
CA TYR A 717 45.13 16.90 17.42
C TYR A 717 45.15 17.03 18.95
N ALA A 718 44.65 16.01 19.65
CA ALA A 718 44.56 15.99 21.11
C ALA A 718 45.93 16.14 21.78
N GLY A 719 47.02 15.79 21.07
CA GLY A 719 48.39 15.85 21.57
C GLY A 719 48.87 14.51 22.14
N ILE A 720 50.11 14.54 22.62
CA ILE A 720 50.78 13.43 23.31
C ILE A 720 51.23 13.97 24.67
N THR A 721 50.83 13.29 25.74
CA THR A 721 51.18 13.71 27.11
C THR A 721 51.59 12.50 27.94
N GLY A 722 52.57 12.70 28.82
CA GLY A 722 53.00 11.65 29.75
C GLY A 722 54.05 10.70 29.19
N LYS A 723 54.62 9.91 30.11
CA LYS A 723 55.85 9.13 29.92
C LYS A 723 55.71 7.90 29.04
N THR A 724 54.50 7.40 28.83
CA THR A 724 54.24 6.10 28.18
C THR A 724 53.63 6.25 26.79
N ALA A 725 53.35 7.48 26.34
CA ALA A 725 52.62 7.71 25.10
C ALA A 725 53.55 7.71 23.88
N TRP A 726 54.76 8.24 24.03
CA TRP A 726 55.84 8.09 23.06
C TRP A 726 57.19 8.27 23.76
N ASN A 727 57.88 7.16 23.99
CA ASN A 727 59.15 7.10 24.71
C ASN A 727 60.17 6.24 23.98
N PHE A 728 61.45 6.46 24.26
CA PHE A 728 62.55 5.71 23.65
C PHE A 728 63.84 5.87 24.45
N LYS A 729 64.83 5.02 24.20
CA LYS A 729 66.18 5.06 24.75
C LYS A 729 67.21 5.28 23.66
N SER A 730 68.19 6.14 23.92
CA SER A 730 69.29 6.39 22.98
C SER A 730 70.39 5.31 23.03
N ILE A 731 71.04 5.03 21.89
CA ILE A 731 72.17 4.06 21.80
C ILE A 731 73.55 4.72 21.98
N THR A 732 74.57 3.88 22.24
CA THR A 732 76.00 4.23 22.34
C THR A 732 76.68 3.99 20.98
N ALA A 733 76.91 5.06 20.23
CA ALA A 733 77.89 5.12 19.15
C ALA A 733 78.84 6.28 19.46
N THR A 734 80.11 6.14 19.11
CA THR A 734 81.20 7.07 19.37
C THR A 734 81.93 7.39 18.06
N SER A 735 82.96 8.22 18.09
CA SER A 735 83.80 8.48 16.91
C SER A 735 84.96 7.47 16.77
N GLY A 736 84.81 6.27 17.32
CA GLY A 736 85.81 5.21 17.28
C GLY A 736 85.15 3.91 16.81
N ALA A 737 85.92 2.84 16.64
CA ALA A 737 85.38 1.58 16.15
C ALA A 737 84.39 0.98 17.15
N ASP A 738 83.12 0.91 16.74
CA ASP A 738 82.00 0.44 17.55
C ASP A 738 81.44 -0.89 17.04
N LYS A 739 80.92 -1.69 17.98
CA LYS A 739 80.15 -2.90 17.67
C LYS A 739 78.72 -2.70 18.13
N ILE A 740 77.83 -2.47 17.16
CA ILE A 740 76.44 -2.14 17.40
C ILE A 740 75.56 -3.29 16.90
N ILE A 741 74.70 -3.79 17.77
CA ILE A 741 73.69 -4.80 17.42
C ILE A 741 72.33 -4.17 17.69
N GLY A 742 71.42 -4.20 16.71
CA GLY A 742 70.04 -3.77 16.74
C GLY A 742 69.13 -4.77 17.45
N THR A 743 67.85 -4.76 17.14
CA THR A 743 66.79 -5.55 17.75
C THR A 743 66.00 -6.29 16.67
N ALA A 744 65.00 -7.08 17.06
CA ALA A 744 64.10 -7.71 16.07
C ALA A 744 63.03 -6.74 15.51
N ASN A 745 63.10 -5.44 15.83
CA ASN A 745 62.20 -4.41 15.35
C ASN A 745 62.97 -3.38 14.52
N ALA A 746 62.25 -2.57 13.73
CA ALA A 746 62.83 -1.48 12.94
C ALA A 746 63.64 -0.48 13.81
N ASP A 747 64.94 -0.46 13.57
CA ASP A 747 65.92 0.38 14.26
C ASP A 747 66.47 1.50 13.36
N ILE A 748 66.93 2.59 13.98
CA ILE A 748 67.67 3.66 13.31
C ILE A 748 69.02 3.81 14.01
N ILE A 749 70.08 3.35 13.37
CA ILE A 749 71.43 3.27 13.94
C ILE A 749 72.39 4.11 13.08
N ASP A 750 73.23 4.89 13.75
CA ASP A 750 74.29 5.72 13.18
C ASP A 750 75.60 5.38 13.90
N GLY A 751 76.57 4.81 13.18
CA GLY A 751 77.89 4.42 13.67
C GLY A 751 78.81 5.61 13.93
N LEU A 752 78.53 6.73 13.25
CA LEU A 752 79.29 7.98 13.26
C LEU A 752 80.62 7.90 12.50
N ALA A 753 81.74 7.79 13.19
CA ALA A 753 83.06 7.76 12.55
C ALA A 753 83.86 6.67 13.23
N GLY A 754 84.72 5.98 12.49
CA GLY A 754 85.34 4.76 13.00
C GLY A 754 85.15 3.62 12.02
N ASN A 755 85.74 2.47 12.31
CA ASN A 755 85.50 1.27 11.51
C ASN A 755 84.46 0.43 12.27
N ASP A 756 83.20 0.63 11.94
CA ASP A 756 82.09 0.13 12.72
C ASP A 756 81.59 -1.22 12.22
N THR A 757 81.05 -2.01 13.15
CA THR A 757 80.30 -3.22 12.82
C THR A 757 78.89 -3.08 13.33
N ILE A 758 77.95 -2.90 12.41
CA ILE A 758 76.54 -2.67 12.70
C ILE A 758 75.69 -3.83 12.17
N THR A 759 74.91 -4.45 13.06
CA THR A 759 73.99 -5.53 12.73
C THR A 759 72.56 -5.18 13.15
N GLY A 760 71.60 -5.11 12.22
CA GLY A 760 70.20 -4.76 12.46
C GLY A 760 69.40 -5.84 13.19
N LEU A 761 69.59 -7.10 12.80
CA LEU A 761 68.85 -8.32 13.19
C LEU A 761 67.52 -8.50 12.45
N GLY A 762 66.42 -7.92 12.92
CA GLY A 762 65.11 -8.14 12.33
C GLY A 762 64.30 -6.85 12.26
N GLY A 763 63.38 -6.74 11.30
CA GLY A 763 62.62 -5.51 11.09
C GLY A 763 63.17 -4.71 9.92
N ASN A 764 62.54 -3.58 9.58
CA ASN A 764 63.00 -2.74 8.47
C ASN A 764 63.88 -1.61 9.02
N ASP A 765 65.19 -1.85 9.02
CA ASP A 765 66.17 -1.02 9.69
C ASP A 765 66.71 0.10 8.81
N LYS A 766 67.21 1.16 9.43
CA LYS A 766 68.07 2.16 8.80
C LYS A 766 69.41 2.20 9.50
N LEU A 767 70.44 1.67 8.85
CA LEU A 767 71.81 1.63 9.38
C LEU A 767 72.72 2.57 8.59
N THR A 768 73.45 3.43 9.28
CA THR A 768 74.48 4.32 8.70
C THR A 768 75.82 3.98 9.35
N GLY A 769 76.84 3.65 8.56
CA GLY A 769 78.20 3.42 9.02
C GLY A 769 78.87 4.75 9.38
N GLY A 770 79.03 5.61 8.38
CA GLY A 770 79.55 6.96 8.52
C GLY A 770 80.95 7.08 7.90
N ASP A 771 81.89 7.75 8.56
CA ASP A 771 83.27 7.86 8.05
C ASP A 771 84.13 6.70 8.57
N GLY A 772 84.66 5.86 7.69
CA GLY A 772 85.59 4.78 8.00
C GLY A 772 85.33 3.53 7.14
N ALA A 773 85.98 2.42 7.47
CA ALA A 773 85.76 1.16 6.77
C ALA A 773 84.75 0.32 7.55
N ASP A 774 83.48 0.42 7.16
CA ASP A 774 82.36 -0.11 7.94
C ASP A 774 81.88 -1.47 7.44
N ARG A 775 81.25 -2.20 8.36
CA ARG A 775 80.57 -3.47 8.09
C ARG A 775 79.12 -3.34 8.49
N LEU A 776 78.23 -3.37 7.49
CA LEU A 776 76.78 -3.21 7.67
C LEU A 776 76.05 -4.51 7.34
N ASP A 777 75.18 -4.94 8.24
CA ASP A 777 74.36 -6.14 8.13
C ASP A 777 72.94 -5.83 8.59
N GLY A 778 72.00 -5.66 7.67
CA GLY A 778 70.57 -5.45 8.00
C GLY A 778 69.89 -6.72 8.54
N SER A 779 70.40 -7.88 8.14
CA SER A 779 69.91 -9.22 8.46
C SER A 779 68.54 -9.53 7.83
N ALA A 780 67.42 -9.48 8.56
CA ALA A 780 66.12 -9.89 8.03
C ALA A 780 65.12 -8.72 8.02
N GLY A 781 64.63 -8.36 6.84
CA GLY A 781 63.70 -7.24 6.67
C GLY A 781 64.05 -6.45 5.41
N ASN A 782 63.28 -5.40 5.10
CA ASN A 782 63.61 -4.52 3.98
C ASN A 782 64.37 -3.30 4.53
N ASP A 783 65.68 -3.36 4.48
CA ASP A 783 66.55 -2.43 5.20
C ASP A 783 67.05 -1.28 4.32
N THR A 784 67.51 -0.20 4.93
CA THR A 784 68.26 0.88 4.29
C THR A 784 69.64 0.95 4.91
N LEU A 785 70.67 0.53 4.16
CA LEU A 785 72.06 0.50 4.61
C LEU A 785 72.86 1.58 3.87
N ILE A 786 73.55 2.44 4.62
CA ILE A 786 74.34 3.55 4.09
C ILE A 786 75.76 3.42 4.64
N GLY A 787 76.74 3.15 3.77
CA GLY A 787 78.16 2.99 4.11
C GLY A 787 78.72 4.31 4.58
N GLY A 788 78.84 5.26 3.65
CA GLY A 788 79.28 6.62 3.95
C GLY A 788 80.58 6.93 3.24
N GLY A 789 81.62 7.28 4.00
CA GLY A 789 82.94 7.55 3.45
C GLY A 789 83.94 6.49 3.87
N GLY A 790 84.50 5.74 2.92
CA GLY A 790 85.52 4.73 3.17
C GLY A 790 85.27 3.47 2.34
N ASN A 791 85.91 2.36 2.68
CA ASN A 791 85.75 1.12 1.91
C ASN A 791 84.82 0.18 2.67
N ASP A 792 83.54 0.22 2.34
CA ASP A 792 82.51 -0.42 3.15
C ASP A 792 82.18 -1.83 2.68
N THR A 793 81.70 -2.65 3.60
CA THR A 793 81.26 -4.01 3.33
C THR A 793 79.82 -4.21 3.77
N PHE A 794 78.93 -4.39 2.80
CA PHE A 794 77.54 -4.73 3.00
C PHE A 794 77.37 -6.24 2.99
N LEU A 795 76.76 -6.77 4.04
CA LEU A 795 76.24 -8.13 4.05
C LEU A 795 74.81 -8.08 3.56
N VAL A 796 74.62 -8.66 2.38
CA VAL A 796 73.31 -8.72 1.75
C VAL A 796 72.64 -10.02 2.18
N ASN A 797 71.56 -9.86 2.94
CA ASN A 797 70.85 -10.94 3.62
C ASN A 797 69.40 -10.98 3.12
N ALA A 798 68.44 -11.40 3.94
CA ALA A 798 67.08 -11.66 3.47
C ALA A 798 66.22 -10.41 3.48
N GLY A 799 65.67 -10.05 2.31
CA GLY A 799 64.70 -8.97 2.18
C GLY A 799 65.07 -8.06 1.01
N ASN A 800 64.22 -7.10 0.68
CA ASN A 800 64.50 -6.20 -0.43
C ASN A 800 65.17 -4.93 0.11
N ASP A 801 66.50 -4.96 0.21
CA ASP A 801 67.25 -3.90 0.85
C ASP A 801 67.58 -2.76 -0.13
N ARG A 802 67.81 -1.57 0.44
CA ARG A 802 68.34 -0.41 -0.27
C ARG A 802 69.73 -0.11 0.25
N LEU A 803 70.73 -0.30 -0.61
CA LEU A 803 72.15 -0.25 -0.25
C LEU A 803 72.81 0.96 -0.93
N THR A 804 73.41 1.84 -0.14
CA THR A 804 74.15 3.02 -0.62
C THR A 804 75.58 2.93 -0.15
N GLY A 805 76.53 2.73 -1.08
CA GLY A 805 77.95 2.58 -0.76
C GLY A 805 78.56 3.90 -0.29
N GLY A 806 78.41 4.95 -1.11
CA GLY A 806 78.98 6.26 -0.85
C GLY A 806 80.34 6.45 -1.53
N ALA A 807 81.30 7.01 -0.79
CA ALA A 807 82.62 7.34 -1.31
C ALA A 807 83.64 6.26 -0.91
N GLY A 808 84.37 5.71 -1.88
CA GLY A 808 85.38 4.66 -1.66
C GLY A 808 85.04 3.36 -2.38
N ALA A 809 85.84 2.31 -2.14
CA ALA A 809 85.74 1.05 -2.86
C ALA A 809 84.89 0.03 -2.08
N ASP A 810 83.60 -0.03 -2.42
CA ASP A 810 82.62 -0.76 -1.64
C ASP A 810 82.40 -2.20 -2.09
N LYS A 811 81.97 -3.07 -1.17
CA LYS A 811 81.68 -4.48 -1.42
C LYS A 811 80.27 -4.84 -1.00
N PHE A 812 79.49 -5.32 -1.97
CA PHE A 812 78.15 -5.88 -1.76
C PHE A 812 78.24 -7.40 -1.75
N THR A 813 78.16 -8.00 -0.56
CA THR A 813 78.49 -9.42 -0.35
C THR A 813 77.24 -10.28 -0.23
N TYR A 814 77.01 -11.14 -1.22
CA TYR A 814 75.95 -12.14 -1.24
C TYR A 814 76.50 -13.48 -0.74
N ASN A 815 76.40 -13.71 0.57
CA ASN A 815 76.88 -14.92 1.24
C ASN A 815 75.76 -15.52 2.10
N THR A 816 75.12 -16.58 1.60
CA THR A 816 73.96 -17.19 2.29
C THR A 816 74.28 -18.50 3.01
N LYS A 817 75.49 -19.05 2.83
CA LYS A 817 75.89 -20.42 3.25
C LYS A 817 74.89 -21.54 2.87
N ALA A 818 73.93 -21.24 2.00
CA ALA A 818 72.81 -22.10 1.63
C ALA A 818 72.62 -22.06 0.11
N VAL A 819 71.70 -22.89 -0.38
CA VAL A 819 71.27 -22.83 -1.79
C VAL A 819 70.64 -21.47 -2.05
N PHE A 820 71.16 -20.74 -3.04
CA PHE A 820 70.59 -19.46 -3.44
C PHE A 820 69.09 -19.59 -3.74
N LYS A 821 68.28 -18.83 -3.03
CA LYS A 821 66.85 -18.64 -3.32
C LYS A 821 66.60 -17.14 -3.31
N ALA A 822 65.92 -16.61 -4.32
CA ALA A 822 65.61 -15.17 -4.37
C ALA A 822 64.80 -14.70 -3.15
N THR A 823 64.07 -15.58 -2.45
CA THR A 823 63.41 -15.25 -1.19
C THR A 823 64.33 -15.26 0.03
N ALA A 824 65.51 -15.87 -0.06
CA ALA A 824 66.50 -15.93 1.02
C ALA A 824 67.47 -14.74 1.02
N VAL A 825 67.63 -14.08 -0.13
CA VAL A 825 68.40 -12.82 -0.26
C VAL A 825 67.54 -11.62 -0.65
N GLY A 826 66.29 -11.85 -1.05
CA GLY A 826 65.43 -10.82 -1.63
C GLY A 826 65.96 -10.23 -2.96
N VAL A 827 65.40 -9.07 -3.31
CA VAL A 827 65.77 -8.29 -4.50
C VAL A 827 66.28 -6.93 -4.04
N ASP A 828 67.58 -6.84 -3.90
CA ASP A 828 68.22 -5.65 -3.34
C ASP A 828 68.41 -4.56 -4.39
N THR A 829 68.43 -3.32 -3.93
CA THR A 829 68.65 -2.14 -4.76
C THR A 829 69.91 -1.45 -4.31
N ILE A 830 70.99 -1.59 -5.09
CA ILE A 830 72.21 -0.82 -4.91
C ILE A 830 72.04 0.51 -5.64
N THR A 831 72.19 1.60 -4.92
CA THR A 831 71.71 2.91 -5.38
C THR A 831 72.73 3.68 -6.20
N ASP A 832 74.01 3.45 -5.94
CA ASP A 832 75.12 4.30 -6.35
C ASP A 832 76.37 3.48 -6.67
N PHE A 833 76.23 2.35 -7.37
CA PHE A 833 77.37 1.50 -7.72
C PHE A 833 78.35 2.23 -8.68
N VAL A 834 79.52 2.64 -8.21
CA VAL A 834 80.49 3.45 -8.97
C VAL A 834 81.70 2.65 -9.42
N ILE A 835 81.77 2.36 -10.73
CA ILE A 835 82.90 1.64 -11.34
C ILE A 835 84.24 2.36 -11.12
N SER A 836 84.27 3.68 -11.21
CA SER A 836 85.51 4.46 -11.02
C SER A 836 86.03 4.46 -9.59
N GLN A 837 85.19 4.13 -8.60
CA GLN A 837 85.60 3.94 -7.21
C GLN A 837 85.98 2.49 -6.89
N ASN A 838 85.83 1.59 -7.88
CA ASN A 838 86.15 0.17 -7.80
C ASN A 838 85.20 -0.66 -6.91
N ASP A 839 83.92 -0.30 -6.88
CA ASP A 839 82.87 -1.09 -6.25
C ASP A 839 82.80 -2.51 -6.82
N LYS A 840 82.48 -3.47 -5.95
CA LYS A 840 82.44 -4.90 -6.27
C LYS A 840 81.19 -5.59 -5.75
N ILE A 841 80.69 -6.52 -6.55
CA ILE A 841 79.72 -7.52 -6.13
C ILE A 841 80.49 -8.78 -5.76
N VAL A 842 80.38 -9.21 -4.49
CA VAL A 842 81.06 -10.40 -3.99
C VAL A 842 80.06 -11.55 -3.96
N LEU A 843 80.37 -12.63 -4.69
CA LEU A 843 79.53 -13.82 -4.83
C LEU A 843 80.22 -15.00 -4.14
N ASP A 844 79.56 -15.59 -3.15
CA ASP A 844 80.01 -16.81 -2.48
C ASP A 844 79.76 -18.04 -3.38
N LYS A 845 80.83 -18.76 -3.75
CA LYS A 845 80.75 -19.94 -4.63
C LYS A 845 79.96 -21.09 -4.02
N THR A 846 79.82 -21.17 -2.70
CA THR A 846 78.92 -22.15 -2.07
C THR A 846 77.45 -21.82 -2.36
N THR A 847 77.12 -20.52 -2.46
CA THR A 847 75.77 -20.01 -2.78
C THR A 847 75.52 -20.04 -4.30
N PHE A 848 76.50 -19.59 -5.09
CA PHE A 848 76.44 -19.50 -6.56
C PHE A 848 77.19 -20.67 -7.22
N ALA A 849 76.82 -21.89 -6.85
CA ALA A 849 77.56 -23.13 -7.15
C ALA A 849 77.78 -23.47 -8.65
N LYS A 850 77.05 -22.81 -9.57
CA LYS A 850 77.25 -22.99 -11.03
C LYS A 850 78.45 -22.25 -11.58
N ILE A 851 78.91 -21.20 -10.90
CA ILE A 851 80.09 -20.43 -11.30
C ILE A 851 81.32 -21.34 -11.17
N ALA A 852 81.91 -21.73 -12.31
CA ALA A 852 83.09 -22.55 -12.41
C ALA A 852 84.39 -21.79 -12.06
N SER A 853 84.43 -20.46 -12.27
CA SER A 853 85.57 -19.59 -11.97
C SER A 853 86.14 -19.80 -10.58
N SER A 854 87.47 -19.73 -10.48
CA SER A 854 88.20 -19.81 -9.20
C SER A 854 88.10 -18.50 -8.42
N LYS A 855 88.33 -18.57 -7.10
CA LYS A 855 88.37 -17.39 -6.21
C LYS A 855 89.24 -16.27 -6.79
N GLY A 856 88.73 -15.04 -6.81
CA GLY A 856 89.45 -13.89 -7.36
C GLY A 856 88.53 -12.84 -7.99
N THR A 857 89.10 -11.97 -8.82
CA THR A 857 88.37 -10.92 -9.54
C THR A 857 87.90 -11.41 -10.90
N GLY A 858 86.61 -11.25 -11.16
CA GLY A 858 85.96 -11.48 -12.44
C GLY A 858 85.71 -12.93 -12.82
N PHE A 859 84.98 -13.08 -13.92
CA PHE A 859 84.65 -14.37 -14.52
C PHE A 859 85.75 -14.77 -15.50
N SER A 860 86.17 -16.04 -15.43
CA SER A 860 87.23 -16.62 -16.26
C SER A 860 86.69 -17.42 -17.44
N ILE A 861 85.36 -17.62 -17.53
CA ILE A 861 84.70 -18.27 -18.65
C ILE A 861 83.52 -17.44 -19.17
N ASN A 862 83.43 -17.28 -20.49
CA ASN A 862 82.43 -16.41 -21.14
C ASN A 862 80.97 -16.85 -20.89
N ALA A 863 80.76 -18.11 -20.53
CA ALA A 863 79.44 -18.65 -20.23
C ALA A 863 78.94 -18.27 -18.82
N GLU A 864 79.72 -17.58 -17.99
CA GLU A 864 79.28 -17.19 -16.64
C GLU A 864 78.63 -15.82 -16.58
N PHE A 865 78.89 -14.93 -17.53
CA PHE A 865 78.35 -13.56 -17.51
C PHE A 865 77.87 -13.10 -18.87
N ALA A 866 76.64 -12.57 -18.91
CA ALA A 866 76.07 -11.98 -20.11
C ALA A 866 75.38 -10.64 -19.82
N LYS A 867 75.32 -9.78 -20.85
CA LYS A 867 74.54 -8.55 -20.84
C LYS A 867 73.37 -8.66 -21.81
N VAL A 868 72.21 -8.18 -21.40
CA VAL A 868 70.99 -8.14 -22.21
C VAL A 868 70.31 -6.79 -22.07
N ASN A 869 69.31 -6.51 -22.91
CA ASN A 869 68.56 -5.25 -22.89
C ASN A 869 67.08 -5.40 -22.48
N THR A 870 66.62 -6.62 -22.22
CA THR A 870 65.26 -6.91 -21.74
C THR A 870 65.28 -8.10 -20.79
N ASP A 871 64.33 -8.14 -19.85
CA ASP A 871 64.19 -9.27 -18.92
C ASP A 871 63.81 -10.57 -19.65
N ALA A 872 63.07 -10.47 -20.77
CA ALA A 872 62.76 -11.61 -21.63
C ALA A 872 64.03 -12.25 -22.24
N LYS A 873 65.02 -11.43 -22.59
CA LYS A 873 66.34 -11.96 -23.04
C LYS A 873 67.18 -12.47 -21.87
N ALA A 874 67.03 -11.89 -20.68
CA ALA A 874 67.67 -12.42 -19.48
C ALA A 874 67.18 -13.84 -19.19
N ALA A 875 65.88 -14.08 -19.35
CA ALA A 875 65.24 -15.37 -19.13
C ALA A 875 65.86 -16.49 -19.97
N ILE A 876 66.08 -16.24 -21.26
CA ILE A 876 66.57 -17.25 -22.21
C ILE A 876 68.10 -17.30 -22.34
N SER A 877 68.83 -16.51 -21.54
CA SER A 877 70.29 -16.49 -21.56
C SER A 877 70.86 -17.78 -20.97
N GLY A 878 71.89 -18.33 -21.61
CA GLY A 878 72.63 -19.48 -21.11
C GLY A 878 73.69 -19.15 -20.06
N ALA A 879 73.86 -17.86 -19.71
CA ALA A 879 74.87 -17.44 -18.74
C ALA A 879 74.42 -17.58 -17.28
N ASP A 880 75.38 -17.85 -16.38
CA ASP A 880 75.10 -18.04 -14.94
C ASP A 880 74.68 -16.72 -14.26
N ILE A 881 75.31 -15.60 -14.59
CA ILE A 881 74.94 -14.26 -14.15
C ILE A 881 74.55 -13.42 -15.37
N VAL A 882 73.38 -12.78 -15.31
CA VAL A 882 72.88 -11.95 -16.41
C VAL A 882 72.56 -10.56 -15.93
N TYR A 883 73.11 -9.56 -16.61
CA TYR A 883 72.85 -8.15 -16.33
C TYR A 883 71.97 -7.53 -17.42
N ASN A 884 70.80 -7.02 -17.03
CA ASN A 884 69.97 -6.23 -17.92
C ASN A 884 70.37 -4.75 -17.86
N THR A 885 70.95 -4.25 -18.96
CA THR A 885 71.45 -2.87 -19.05
C THR A 885 70.33 -1.82 -19.08
N ALA A 886 69.11 -2.19 -19.45
CA ALA A 886 67.97 -1.27 -19.49
C ALA A 886 67.35 -1.06 -18.09
N THR A 887 67.31 -2.12 -17.28
CA THR A 887 66.66 -2.09 -15.95
C THR A 887 67.66 -2.01 -14.80
N GLY A 888 68.94 -2.35 -15.02
CA GLY A 888 69.94 -2.49 -13.97
C GLY A 888 69.84 -3.81 -13.21
N ALA A 889 68.94 -4.71 -13.60
CA ALA A 889 68.68 -5.96 -12.88
C ALA A 889 69.77 -7.01 -13.11
N LEU A 890 70.14 -7.70 -12.04
CA LEU A 890 71.02 -8.87 -12.03
C LEU A 890 70.21 -10.13 -11.72
N PHE A 891 70.45 -11.15 -12.53
CA PHE A 891 69.80 -12.45 -12.46
C PHE A 891 70.84 -13.55 -12.27
N TYR A 892 70.49 -14.61 -11.55
CA TYR A 892 71.30 -15.82 -11.41
C TYR A 892 70.57 -17.02 -12.01
N ASN A 893 71.22 -17.80 -12.87
CA ASN A 893 70.67 -19.03 -13.46
C ASN A 893 71.10 -20.26 -12.65
N GLN A 894 70.27 -20.68 -11.71
CA GLN A 894 70.59 -21.78 -10.80
C GLN A 894 70.65 -23.17 -11.48
N ASN A 895 69.92 -23.40 -12.57
CA ASN A 895 69.84 -24.72 -13.21
C ASN A 895 70.86 -24.92 -14.34
N GLY A 896 71.43 -23.83 -14.88
CA GLY A 896 72.40 -23.89 -15.99
C GLY A 896 71.84 -24.50 -17.27
N THR A 897 70.51 -24.48 -17.47
CA THR A 897 69.85 -24.95 -18.70
C THR A 897 69.48 -23.78 -19.60
N ALA A 898 69.50 -23.98 -20.93
CA ALA A 898 69.23 -22.96 -21.94
C ALA A 898 67.75 -22.52 -22.06
N SER A 899 66.91 -22.86 -21.08
CA SER A 899 65.44 -22.87 -21.22
C SER A 899 64.70 -22.06 -20.15
N GLY A 900 65.13 -20.83 -19.85
CA GLY A 900 64.33 -19.98 -18.96
C GLY A 900 64.60 -20.26 -17.49
N PHE A 901 64.79 -19.20 -16.69
CA PHE A 901 64.87 -19.18 -15.23
C PHE A 901 64.58 -20.52 -14.55
N GLY A 902 65.60 -21.35 -14.39
CA GLY A 902 65.51 -22.46 -13.48
C GLY A 902 65.51 -21.92 -12.06
N THR A 903 64.36 -21.53 -11.50
CA THR A 903 64.13 -20.99 -10.13
C THR A 903 65.03 -19.85 -9.63
N GLY A 904 66.07 -19.45 -10.36
CA GLY A 904 67.03 -18.43 -9.98
C GLY A 904 66.47 -17.04 -10.31
N GLY A 905 65.90 -16.42 -9.30
CA GLY A 905 65.27 -15.11 -9.41
C GLY A 905 66.28 -13.98 -9.57
N LYS A 906 65.76 -12.85 -10.05
CA LYS A 906 66.41 -11.53 -9.88
C LYS A 906 66.81 -11.37 -8.42
N PHE A 907 68.00 -10.84 -8.15
CA PHE A 907 68.49 -10.70 -6.77
C PHE A 907 69.06 -9.33 -6.47
N ALA A 908 69.43 -8.56 -7.49
CA ALA A 908 69.89 -7.20 -7.29
C ALA A 908 69.44 -6.30 -8.45
N ILE A 909 69.37 -5.00 -8.15
CA ILE A 909 69.11 -3.92 -9.10
C ILE A 909 70.15 -2.83 -8.83
N LEU A 910 70.93 -2.50 -9.86
CA LEU A 910 71.82 -1.34 -9.84
C LEU A 910 71.06 -0.13 -10.38
N SER A 911 70.63 0.76 -9.50
CA SER A 911 69.73 1.88 -9.86
C SER A 911 70.31 2.83 -10.90
N ASN A 912 71.62 3.06 -10.82
CA ASN A 912 72.37 3.92 -11.73
C ASN A 912 72.80 3.22 -13.04
N LYS A 913 72.46 1.92 -13.20
CA LYS A 913 72.66 1.13 -14.42
C LYS A 913 74.09 1.25 -14.99
N PRO A 914 75.14 0.96 -14.20
CA PRO A 914 76.50 1.18 -14.63
C PRO A 914 76.86 0.23 -15.77
N GLY A 915 77.88 0.57 -16.55
CA GLY A 915 78.43 -0.26 -17.62
C GLY A 915 79.22 -1.46 -17.09
N LEU A 916 78.60 -2.33 -16.27
CA LEU A 916 79.25 -3.47 -15.62
C LEU A 916 80.03 -4.33 -16.61
N THR A 917 81.19 -4.83 -16.22
CA THR A 917 81.93 -5.91 -16.88
C THR A 917 82.18 -7.04 -15.89
N GLU A 918 82.74 -8.16 -16.37
CA GLU A 918 83.12 -9.27 -15.49
C GLU A 918 84.01 -8.85 -14.32
N ASN A 919 84.85 -7.82 -14.50
CA ASN A 919 85.80 -7.36 -13.47
C ASN A 919 85.14 -6.72 -12.23
N GLN A 920 83.85 -6.42 -12.26
CA GLN A 920 83.10 -5.89 -11.11
C GLN A 920 82.64 -6.99 -10.14
N PHE A 921 82.89 -8.26 -10.45
CA PHE A 921 82.54 -9.38 -9.59
C PHE A 921 83.78 -9.91 -8.88
N ILE A 922 83.62 -10.34 -7.63
CA ILE A 922 84.60 -11.12 -6.88
C ILE A 922 83.98 -12.46 -6.58
N ILE A 923 84.66 -13.53 -6.96
CA ILE A 923 84.27 -14.90 -6.60
C ILE A 923 85.00 -15.25 -5.30
N GLN A 924 84.24 -15.58 -4.27
CA GLN A 924 84.74 -16.03 -2.97
C GLN A 924 84.49 -17.53 -2.78
N ALA A 925 85.38 -18.21 -2.06
CA ALA A 925 85.27 -19.63 -1.75
C ALA A 925 84.69 -19.87 -0.35
#